data_AF-A0A4R9EU57-F1
#
_entry.id   AF-A0A4R9EU57-F1
#
_cell.length_a   1.000
_cell.length_b   1.000
_cell.length_c   1.000
_cell.angle_alpha   90.00
_cell.angle_beta   90.00
_cell.angle_gamma   90.00
#
_symmetry.space_group_name_H-M   'P 1'
#
loop_
_entity.id
_entity.type
_entity.pdbx_description
1 polymer ?
#
loop_
_entity_poly.entity_id
_entity_poly.type
_entity_poly.pdbx_seq_one_letter_code
_entity_poly.pdbx_strand_id
1 'polypeptide(L)'
;MAGTPLGEPGSAQHILQLVSSGAASSRADLVRELGLAASTVSLRVQELVDAGLLTESGEGASRGGRRPRLLRVHAQGGVALAADLGSHHARLGAVDLGGTVLDAVDLPHDITAGPESAVDWLCEQVAELGVRQRESGRTVRALGVAFPGPVQPAEGRVLSPSRMPGWHRYPLRDVLAERLGIPVTVDNDATMMAVGEHRTVRPELDHMVVVKAGRGIGSGVIAAGRPHDGANGSAGDISHVRIEAAGDRPCSCGNIGCLETVASGAALIRELALQGVEVADTNELLRLVADGDPQATTLVRTAGRHIGTVLSVVVNFFNPQAVALGGVLATAEPLVAAVRGVLYERCLPLATADLEITTTDDFRQTRGQELLDRYTWTRPESDLAYTVEWVPLLHATSLPGGPVEAESYLILKDELVTRIREAGPLDGLVYDIHGAMSVIGLTDAEADLTEAVRAALDAVGTPDGGRPMISAAMDLHGNVSRRFAEPVDLLTAHRLAPHEDAWETRERAARHLVRCLRDGTRPHRAWVRIPVLLPGEKTSTRLEPAKSLYASLAEIEKLPGILDAALWVGYAWADEPRCQAAIVVTGEDAELAAAEAEKLARRYWEARRDFVFVGPTGGADECIAQAVASTKRPFLISDSGDNPTAGGAGDLAYMLGKLLSNDAIRSGKVTAVHPGITDPLAVARCFEAGVGAEVTLSVGGKVDANHGGPYELTGTIEALQRATEQKDRAEGGAYDRGVDMAAVKSGGVTVILVERRKPFHTLADFLGPADGGLGIDPRTFDLVVVKIGYLEPELYDMAADWLLALTPGGVDQNLLRLGHHRVERPLYPFDEDAYDTGAGPDLTAIQLVPLA
;
A
#
# COMPACT_ATOMS: atom_id res chain seq x y z
N MET A 1 -18.29 -22.87 -1.32
CA MET A 1 -19.54 -23.16 -0.59
C MET A 1 -20.12 -21.86 -0.03
N ALA A 2 -20.87 -21.11 -0.83
CA ALA A 2 -21.29 -19.73 -0.52
C ALA A 2 -22.80 -19.55 -0.20
N GLY A 3 -23.69 -20.49 -0.54
CA GLY A 3 -25.14 -20.26 -0.44
C GLY A 3 -25.96 -21.23 0.44
N THR A 4 -25.34 -22.06 1.28
CA THR A 4 -26.10 -23.02 2.13
C THR A 4 -26.39 -22.38 3.49
N PRO A 5 -27.66 -22.38 3.98
CA PRO A 5 -27.94 -21.99 5.37
C PRO A 5 -27.01 -22.79 6.28
N LEU A 6 -26.55 -22.16 7.38
CA LEU A 6 -25.75 -22.83 8.41
C LEU A 6 -26.28 -24.25 8.58
N GLY A 7 -25.50 -25.24 8.13
CA GLY A 7 -25.79 -26.63 8.50
C GLY A 7 -26.00 -26.64 10.00
N GLU A 8 -26.96 -27.44 10.48
CA GLU A 8 -27.40 -27.48 11.88
C GLU A 8 -26.25 -27.18 12.86
N PRO A 9 -26.44 -26.34 13.90
CA PRO A 9 -25.39 -26.00 14.85
C PRO A 9 -24.55 -27.22 15.27
N GLY A 10 -23.25 -27.18 14.99
CA GLY A 10 -22.31 -28.30 15.19
C GLY A 10 -22.24 -29.35 14.07
N SER A 11 -22.78 -29.06 12.90
CA SER A 11 -22.50 -29.79 11.66
C SER A 11 -21.00 -29.76 11.31
N ALA A 12 -20.56 -30.72 10.50
CA ALA A 12 -19.18 -30.79 10.02
C ALA A 12 -18.75 -29.49 9.28
N GLN A 13 -19.67 -28.88 8.53
CA GLN A 13 -19.46 -27.59 7.86
C GLN A 13 -19.23 -26.45 8.86
N HIS A 14 -20.05 -26.38 9.91
CA HIS A 14 -19.92 -25.33 10.92
C HIS A 14 -18.61 -25.48 11.72
N ILE A 15 -18.21 -26.71 12.06
CA ILE A 15 -16.93 -26.98 12.72
C ILE A 15 -15.75 -26.57 11.82
N LEU A 16 -15.78 -26.93 10.54
CA LEU A 16 -14.73 -26.56 9.60
C LEU A 16 -14.61 -25.04 9.47
N GLN A 17 -15.74 -24.32 9.43
CA GLN A 17 -15.78 -22.86 9.38
C GLN A 17 -15.15 -22.20 10.62
N LEU A 18 -15.47 -22.68 11.83
CA LEU A 18 -14.91 -22.15 13.08
C LEU A 18 -13.40 -22.38 13.19
N VAL A 19 -12.90 -23.52 12.68
CA VAL A 19 -11.47 -23.80 12.66
C VAL A 19 -10.77 -22.99 11.57
N SER A 20 -11.37 -22.82 10.38
CA SER A 20 -10.79 -22.03 9.29
C SER A 20 -10.74 -20.53 9.60
N SER A 21 -11.72 -19.99 10.33
CA SER A 21 -11.72 -18.57 10.73
C SER A 21 -10.86 -18.29 11.97
N GLY A 22 -10.25 -19.32 12.58
CA GLY A 22 -9.50 -19.18 13.83
C GLY A 22 -10.36 -18.98 15.08
N ALA A 23 -11.70 -18.93 14.95
CA ALA A 23 -12.63 -18.79 16.07
C ALA A 23 -12.56 -19.97 17.06
N ALA A 24 -12.16 -21.15 16.58
CA ALA A 24 -11.88 -22.30 17.44
C ALA A 24 -10.58 -22.99 17.03
N SER A 25 -9.65 -23.12 17.98
CA SER A 25 -8.33 -23.71 17.75
C SER A 25 -8.18 -25.12 18.31
N SER A 26 -9.19 -25.63 19.02
CA SER A 26 -9.14 -26.92 19.71
C SER A 26 -10.53 -27.54 19.85
N ARG A 27 -10.61 -28.85 20.13
CA ARG A 27 -11.88 -29.52 20.46
C ARG A 27 -12.57 -28.86 21.66
N ALA A 28 -11.80 -28.32 22.62
CA ALA A 28 -12.33 -27.64 23.79
C ALA A 28 -12.97 -26.28 23.44
N ASP A 29 -12.35 -25.53 22.53
CA ASP A 29 -12.94 -24.29 22.01
C ASP A 29 -14.24 -24.60 21.27
N LEU A 30 -14.25 -25.61 20.39
CA LEU A 30 -15.45 -26.02 19.67
C LEU A 30 -16.60 -26.43 20.61
N VAL A 31 -16.31 -27.10 21.73
CA VAL A 31 -17.33 -27.40 22.76
C VAL A 31 -17.93 -26.14 23.35
N ARG A 32 -17.09 -25.13 23.64
CA ARG A 32 -17.53 -23.85 24.20
C ARG A 32 -18.36 -23.06 23.18
N GLU A 33 -17.85 -22.91 21.96
CA GLU A 33 -18.51 -22.12 20.91
C GLU A 33 -19.82 -22.75 20.43
N LEU A 34 -19.89 -24.09 20.35
CA LEU A 34 -21.08 -24.80 19.85
C LEU A 34 -22.08 -25.16 20.94
N GLY A 35 -21.68 -25.13 22.23
CA GLY A 35 -22.53 -25.56 23.34
C GLY A 35 -22.91 -27.05 23.30
N LEU A 36 -22.19 -27.87 22.53
CA LEU A 36 -22.45 -29.30 22.36
C LEU A 36 -21.64 -30.17 23.32
N ALA A 37 -22.12 -31.39 23.56
CA ALA A 37 -21.40 -32.37 24.36
C ALA A 37 -20.01 -32.69 23.75
N ALA A 38 -18.98 -32.81 24.60
CA ALA A 38 -17.60 -33.08 24.17
C ALA A 38 -17.43 -34.36 23.35
N SER A 39 -18.26 -35.38 23.61
CA SER A 39 -18.33 -36.61 22.82
C SER A 39 -18.80 -36.36 21.38
N THR A 40 -19.79 -35.48 21.19
CA THR A 40 -20.34 -35.13 19.88
C THR A 40 -19.34 -34.33 19.06
N VAL A 41 -18.72 -33.30 19.66
CA VAL A 41 -17.65 -32.51 19.00
C VAL A 41 -16.47 -33.42 18.62
N SER A 42 -16.08 -34.34 19.52
CA SER A 42 -14.99 -35.25 19.25
C SER A 42 -15.27 -36.21 18.10
N LEU A 43 -16.50 -36.73 17.99
CA LEU A 43 -16.91 -37.56 16.86
C LEU A 43 -16.83 -36.79 15.53
N ARG A 44 -17.39 -35.58 15.49
CA ARG A 44 -17.43 -34.74 14.28
C ARG A 44 -16.05 -34.26 13.84
N VAL A 45 -15.20 -33.89 14.79
CA VAL A 45 -13.80 -33.54 14.50
C VAL A 45 -13.04 -34.75 13.97
N GLN A 46 -13.28 -35.95 14.53
CA GLN A 46 -12.64 -37.16 14.03
C GLN A 46 -13.07 -37.48 12.59
N GLU A 47 -14.35 -37.33 12.25
CA GLU A 47 -14.86 -37.48 10.87
C GLU A 47 -14.15 -36.53 9.90
N LEU A 48 -13.89 -35.28 10.30
CA LEU A 48 -13.17 -34.29 9.49
C LEU A 48 -11.67 -34.58 9.36
N VAL A 49 -11.04 -35.12 10.40
CA VAL A 49 -9.64 -35.57 10.36
C VAL A 49 -9.48 -36.79 9.47
N ASP A 50 -10.37 -37.78 9.59
CA ASP A 50 -10.36 -39.00 8.77
C ASP A 50 -10.64 -38.68 7.29
N ALA A 51 -11.43 -37.64 7.01
CA ALA A 51 -11.66 -37.12 5.67
C ALA A 51 -10.47 -36.30 5.09
N GLY A 52 -9.46 -36.02 5.92
CA GLY A 52 -8.28 -35.22 5.56
C GLY A 52 -8.57 -33.72 5.43
N LEU A 53 -9.65 -33.22 6.05
CA LEU A 53 -10.01 -31.79 6.02
C LEU A 53 -9.42 -31.02 7.20
N LEU A 54 -9.26 -31.69 8.35
CA LEU A 54 -8.59 -31.16 9.53
C LEU A 54 -7.38 -32.00 9.88
N THR A 55 -6.43 -31.40 10.59
CA THR A 55 -5.32 -32.09 11.23
C THR A 55 -5.20 -31.66 12.69
N GLU A 56 -4.74 -32.60 13.54
CA GLU A 56 -4.45 -32.35 14.95
C GLU A 56 -2.95 -32.43 15.19
N SER A 57 -2.30 -31.28 15.38
CA SER A 57 -0.86 -31.19 15.59
C SER A 57 -0.48 -30.06 16.56
N GLY A 58 0.61 -30.24 17.31
CA GLY A 58 1.06 -29.29 18.33
C GLY A 58 0.27 -29.32 19.65
N GLU A 59 0.77 -28.57 20.64
CA GLU A 59 0.15 -28.39 21.96
C GLU A 59 -0.20 -26.91 22.18
N GLY A 60 -1.44 -26.61 22.57
CA GLY A 60 -1.87 -25.27 22.97
C GLY A 60 -1.47 -24.89 24.40
N ALA A 61 -1.63 -23.61 24.75
CA ALA A 61 -1.33 -23.09 26.09
C ALA A 61 -2.17 -23.78 27.18
N SER A 62 -1.53 -24.27 28.26
CA SER A 62 -2.22 -24.94 29.37
C SER A 62 -2.98 -23.93 30.23
N ARG A 63 -4.25 -24.23 30.53
CA ARG A 63 -5.11 -23.45 31.45
C ARG A 63 -5.61 -24.29 32.63
N GLY A 64 -4.71 -25.10 33.23
CA GLY A 64 -5.02 -25.90 34.43
C GLY A 64 -5.39 -27.37 34.18
N GLY A 65 -5.07 -27.93 33.01
CA GLY A 65 -5.28 -29.34 32.64
C GLY A 65 -4.33 -29.81 31.52
N ARG A 66 -4.55 -31.03 30.98
CA ARG A 66 -3.77 -31.57 29.85
C ARG A 66 -3.84 -30.59 28.67
N ARG A 67 -2.68 -30.24 28.10
CA ARG A 67 -2.59 -29.30 26.98
C ARG A 67 -3.43 -29.79 25.79
N PRO A 68 -4.34 -28.96 25.25
CA PRO A 68 -5.17 -29.34 24.11
C PRO A 68 -4.31 -29.45 22.85
N ARG A 69 -4.64 -30.40 21.97
CA ARG A 69 -4.06 -30.44 20.61
C ARG A 69 -4.71 -29.36 19.76
N LEU A 70 -3.92 -28.71 18.91
CA LEU A 70 -4.43 -27.67 18.02
C LEU A 70 -5.06 -28.31 16.77
N LEU A 71 -6.24 -27.81 16.42
CA LEU A 71 -6.93 -28.12 15.17
C LEU A 71 -6.53 -27.11 14.11
N ARG A 72 -6.20 -27.59 12.92
CA ARG A 72 -5.93 -26.76 11.75
C ARG A 72 -6.58 -27.36 10.51
N VAL A 73 -6.91 -26.51 9.54
CA VAL A 73 -7.29 -26.99 8.20
C VAL A 73 -6.07 -27.68 7.59
N HIS A 74 -6.27 -28.88 7.05
CA HIS A 74 -5.20 -29.64 6.42
C HIS A 74 -4.96 -29.09 5.02
N ALA A 75 -4.00 -28.16 4.87
CA ALA A 75 -3.71 -27.48 3.60
C ALA A 75 -3.40 -28.46 2.43
N GLN A 76 -2.80 -29.62 2.73
CA GLN A 76 -2.53 -30.69 1.75
C GLN A 76 -3.70 -31.68 1.58
N GLY A 77 -4.86 -31.43 2.20
CA GLY A 77 -6.03 -32.30 2.24
C GLY A 77 -6.87 -32.34 0.97
N GLY A 78 -6.58 -31.42 0.03
CA GLY A 78 -7.24 -31.33 -1.26
C GLY A 78 -7.15 -29.91 -1.82
N VAL A 79 -7.64 -29.78 -3.05
CA VAL A 79 -7.66 -28.53 -3.82
C VAL A 79 -9.07 -28.33 -4.37
N ALA A 80 -9.58 -27.11 -4.29
CA ALA A 80 -10.74 -26.66 -5.03
C ALA A 80 -10.27 -25.96 -6.30
N LEU A 81 -10.88 -26.28 -7.44
CA LEU A 81 -10.70 -25.52 -8.65
C LEU A 81 -11.64 -24.31 -8.63
N ALA A 82 -11.23 -23.22 -9.26
CA ALA A 82 -11.99 -22.00 -9.39
C ALA A 82 -12.04 -21.58 -10.86
N ALA A 83 -13.17 -21.03 -11.27
CA ALA A 83 -13.35 -20.41 -12.58
C ALA A 83 -14.07 -19.07 -12.41
N ASP A 84 -13.42 -17.97 -12.77
CA ASP A 84 -14.06 -16.67 -12.94
C ASP A 84 -14.34 -16.44 -14.42
N LEU A 85 -15.62 -16.38 -14.78
CA LEU A 85 -16.06 -16.21 -16.15
C LEU A 85 -16.36 -14.73 -16.40
N GLY A 86 -15.62 -14.14 -17.33
CA GLY A 86 -15.96 -12.88 -17.96
C GLY A 86 -16.79 -13.09 -19.22
N SER A 87 -17.18 -11.99 -19.88
CA SER A 87 -17.89 -12.11 -21.17
C SER A 87 -16.98 -12.62 -22.30
N HIS A 88 -15.69 -12.30 -22.25
CA HIS A 88 -14.70 -12.55 -23.31
C HIS A 88 -13.37 -13.13 -22.79
N HIS A 89 -13.33 -13.48 -21.51
CA HIS A 89 -12.19 -14.11 -20.87
C HIS A 89 -12.70 -15.06 -19.78
N ALA A 90 -11.85 -15.99 -19.37
CA ALA A 90 -12.06 -16.79 -18.19
C ALA A 90 -10.73 -16.93 -17.44
N ARG A 91 -10.77 -16.82 -16.12
CA ARG A 91 -9.64 -17.09 -15.25
C ARG A 91 -9.89 -18.39 -14.51
N LEU A 92 -9.00 -19.36 -14.66
CA LEU A 92 -9.07 -20.63 -13.97
C LEU A 92 -7.97 -20.71 -12.93
N GLY A 93 -8.24 -21.36 -11.81
CA GLY A 93 -7.21 -21.54 -10.78
C GLY A 93 -7.47 -22.72 -9.87
N ALA A 94 -6.44 -23.07 -9.11
CA ALA A 94 -6.46 -24.10 -8.08
C ALA A 94 -6.19 -23.42 -6.74
N VAL A 95 -7.04 -23.67 -5.75
CA VAL A 95 -6.94 -23.08 -4.41
C VAL A 95 -6.90 -24.21 -3.38
N ASP A 96 -5.98 -24.13 -2.42
CA ASP A 96 -5.94 -25.08 -1.31
C ASP A 96 -7.10 -24.84 -0.32
N LEU A 97 -7.23 -25.72 0.68
CA LEU A 97 -8.29 -25.58 1.69
C LEU A 97 -8.08 -24.39 2.65
N GLY A 98 -6.88 -23.81 2.67
CA GLY A 98 -6.54 -22.61 3.43
C GLY A 98 -6.84 -21.31 2.68
N GLY A 99 -7.18 -21.36 1.38
CA GLY A 99 -7.42 -20.20 0.54
C GLY A 99 -6.21 -19.75 -0.29
N THR A 100 -5.09 -20.47 -0.25
CA THR A 100 -3.90 -20.15 -1.04
C THR A 100 -4.10 -20.54 -2.51
N VAL A 101 -3.82 -19.63 -3.44
CA VAL A 101 -3.80 -19.93 -4.88
C VAL A 101 -2.53 -20.71 -5.23
N LEU A 102 -2.70 -21.88 -5.83
CA LEU A 102 -1.62 -22.81 -6.20
C LEU A 102 -1.28 -22.80 -7.69
N ASP A 103 -2.26 -22.49 -8.54
CA ASP A 103 -2.15 -22.42 -9.99
C ASP A 103 -3.23 -21.43 -10.47
N ALA A 104 -2.92 -20.62 -11.47
CA ALA A 104 -3.85 -19.70 -12.09
C ALA A 104 -3.49 -19.46 -13.56
N VAL A 105 -4.50 -19.39 -14.41
CA VAL A 105 -4.33 -19.11 -15.84
C VAL A 105 -5.48 -18.25 -16.34
N ASP A 106 -5.14 -17.25 -17.15
CA ASP A 106 -6.10 -16.40 -17.85
C ASP A 106 -6.20 -16.83 -19.31
N LEU A 107 -7.43 -17.07 -19.77
CA LEU A 107 -7.71 -17.61 -21.09
C LEU A 107 -8.75 -16.74 -21.81
N PRO A 108 -8.55 -16.43 -23.11
CA PRO A 108 -9.59 -15.77 -23.91
C PRO A 108 -10.74 -16.75 -24.17
N HIS A 109 -11.99 -16.33 -23.90
CA HIS A 109 -13.17 -17.15 -24.15
C HIS A 109 -14.43 -16.30 -24.26
N ASP A 110 -15.20 -16.45 -25.35
CA ASP A 110 -16.46 -15.75 -25.56
C ASP A 110 -17.65 -16.57 -25.08
N ILE A 111 -18.15 -16.25 -23.89
CA ILE A 111 -19.31 -16.93 -23.28
C ILE A 111 -20.63 -16.59 -23.99
N THR A 112 -20.64 -15.53 -24.82
CA THR A 112 -21.82 -15.09 -25.56
C THR A 112 -22.13 -15.99 -26.77
N ALA A 113 -21.19 -16.85 -27.16
CA ALA A 113 -21.39 -17.89 -28.17
C ALA A 113 -22.47 -18.92 -27.78
N GLY A 114 -22.81 -19.01 -26.49
CA GLY A 114 -23.91 -19.81 -25.97
C GLY A 114 -23.47 -20.84 -24.93
N PRO A 115 -24.42 -21.38 -24.15
CA PRO A 115 -24.10 -22.18 -22.97
C PRO A 115 -23.40 -23.50 -23.26
N GLU A 116 -23.80 -24.24 -24.29
CA GLU A 116 -23.17 -25.53 -24.61
C GLU A 116 -21.71 -25.38 -24.98
N SER A 117 -21.38 -24.43 -25.87
CA SER A 117 -20.00 -24.16 -26.28
C SER A 117 -19.12 -23.73 -25.11
N ALA A 118 -19.65 -22.89 -24.20
CA ALA A 118 -18.91 -22.43 -23.04
C ALA A 118 -18.70 -23.54 -22.01
N VAL A 119 -19.71 -24.39 -21.80
CA VAL A 119 -19.62 -25.53 -20.88
C VAL A 119 -18.66 -26.58 -21.41
N ASP A 120 -18.70 -26.91 -22.71
CA ASP A 120 -17.75 -27.83 -23.35
C ASP A 120 -16.31 -27.37 -23.11
N TRP A 121 -16.03 -26.11 -23.45
CA TRP A 121 -14.73 -25.49 -23.26
C TRP A 121 -14.30 -25.47 -21.78
N LEU A 122 -15.19 -25.03 -20.88
CA LEU A 122 -14.87 -24.97 -19.46
C LEU A 122 -14.58 -26.36 -18.89
N CYS A 123 -15.32 -27.39 -19.32
CA CYS A 123 -15.08 -28.76 -18.89
C CYS A 123 -13.70 -29.25 -19.32
N GLU A 124 -13.30 -28.98 -20.57
CA GLU A 124 -11.97 -29.31 -21.09
C GLU A 124 -10.87 -28.65 -20.26
N GLN A 125 -10.95 -27.33 -20.07
CA GLN A 125 -9.92 -26.59 -19.35
C GLN A 125 -9.85 -26.93 -17.85
N VAL A 126 -10.99 -27.16 -17.21
CA VAL A 126 -11.05 -27.62 -15.81
C VAL A 126 -10.52 -29.05 -15.68
N ALA A 127 -10.79 -29.92 -16.66
CA ALA A 127 -10.23 -31.27 -16.66
C ALA A 127 -8.70 -31.24 -16.79
N GLU A 128 -8.16 -30.43 -17.68
CA GLU A 128 -6.71 -30.23 -17.83
C GLU A 128 -6.06 -29.70 -16.55
N LEU A 129 -6.62 -28.64 -15.97
CA LEU A 129 -6.16 -28.11 -14.68
C LEU A 129 -6.23 -29.19 -13.59
N GLY A 130 -7.33 -29.96 -13.54
CA GLY A 130 -7.50 -31.05 -12.60
C GLY A 130 -6.48 -32.17 -12.77
N VAL A 131 -6.04 -32.49 -14.00
CA VAL A 131 -4.96 -33.45 -14.27
C VAL A 131 -3.64 -32.93 -13.68
N ARG A 132 -3.27 -31.67 -13.97
CA ARG A 132 -2.03 -31.07 -13.43
C ARG A 132 -1.98 -31.11 -11.90
N GLN A 133 -3.11 -30.83 -11.25
CA GLN A 133 -3.20 -30.89 -9.79
C GLN A 133 -3.06 -32.32 -9.25
N ARG A 134 -3.63 -33.33 -9.93
CA ARG A 134 -3.47 -34.75 -9.56
C ARG A 134 -2.03 -35.24 -9.76
N GLU A 135 -1.39 -34.84 -10.85
CA GLU A 135 0.03 -35.16 -11.12
C GLU A 135 0.96 -34.55 -10.05
N SER A 136 0.57 -33.41 -9.49
CA SER A 136 1.23 -32.79 -8.35
C SER A 136 0.90 -33.45 -6.99
N GLY A 137 0.24 -34.62 -6.99
CA GLY A 137 -0.12 -35.38 -5.79
C GLY A 137 -1.32 -34.83 -5.02
N ARG A 138 -2.11 -33.90 -5.60
CA ARG A 138 -3.24 -33.25 -4.91
C ARG A 138 -4.58 -33.88 -5.29
N THR A 139 -5.50 -33.92 -4.34
CA THR A 139 -6.86 -34.42 -4.59
C THR A 139 -7.79 -33.27 -4.94
N VAL A 140 -8.34 -33.25 -6.16
CA VAL A 140 -9.36 -32.28 -6.57
C VAL A 140 -10.69 -32.60 -5.89
N ARG A 141 -11.24 -31.64 -5.13
CA ARG A 141 -12.43 -31.82 -4.28
C ARG A 141 -13.70 -31.20 -4.84
N ALA A 142 -13.60 -30.05 -5.53
CA ALA A 142 -14.75 -29.31 -6.04
C ALA A 142 -14.33 -28.28 -7.10
N LEU A 143 -15.32 -27.69 -7.78
CA LEU A 143 -15.19 -26.50 -8.63
C LEU A 143 -16.10 -25.38 -8.11
N GLY A 144 -15.55 -24.18 -7.92
CA GLY A 144 -16.31 -22.95 -7.75
C GLY A 144 -16.33 -22.15 -9.04
N VAL A 145 -17.48 -21.64 -9.45
CA VAL A 145 -17.65 -20.83 -10.66
C VAL A 145 -18.27 -19.49 -10.28
N ALA A 146 -17.54 -18.41 -10.55
CA ALA A 146 -18.04 -17.04 -10.55
C ALA A 146 -18.56 -16.74 -11.96
N PHE A 147 -19.86 -16.42 -12.07
CA PHE A 147 -20.55 -16.23 -13.33
C PHE A 147 -20.98 -14.77 -13.51
N PRO A 148 -20.84 -14.18 -14.70
CA PRO A 148 -21.19 -12.78 -14.93
C PRO A 148 -22.71 -12.66 -15.06
N GLY A 149 -23.37 -12.15 -14.03
CA GLY A 149 -24.83 -11.93 -14.01
C GLY A 149 -25.58 -12.75 -12.97
N PRO A 150 -26.92 -12.65 -12.92
CA PRO A 150 -27.69 -13.20 -11.81
C PRO A 150 -27.68 -14.74 -11.80
N VAL A 151 -27.33 -15.31 -10.66
CA VAL A 151 -27.36 -16.75 -10.41
C VAL A 151 -28.29 -17.01 -9.23
N GLN A 152 -29.19 -17.98 -9.37
CA GLN A 152 -30.05 -18.41 -8.27
C GLN A 152 -29.21 -19.24 -7.27
N PRO A 153 -29.02 -18.79 -6.02
CA PRO A 153 -28.05 -19.43 -5.11
C PRO A 153 -28.37 -20.90 -4.79
N ALA A 154 -29.66 -21.24 -4.66
CA ALA A 154 -30.09 -22.59 -4.30
C ALA A 154 -29.90 -23.63 -5.42
N GLU A 155 -30.02 -23.22 -6.68
CA GLU A 155 -30.04 -24.14 -7.84
C GLU A 155 -28.82 -23.95 -8.76
N GLY A 156 -28.04 -22.88 -8.60
CA GLY A 156 -26.92 -22.56 -9.51
C GLY A 156 -27.38 -22.36 -10.96
N ARG A 157 -28.64 -21.93 -11.14
CA ARG A 157 -29.23 -21.60 -12.44
C ARG A 157 -28.94 -20.15 -12.79
N VAL A 158 -28.54 -19.92 -14.03
CA VAL A 158 -28.33 -18.57 -14.55
C VAL A 158 -29.70 -17.95 -14.86
N LEU A 159 -30.01 -16.78 -14.31
CA LEU A 159 -31.32 -16.12 -14.45
C LEU A 159 -31.20 -14.81 -15.20
N SER A 160 -31.94 -14.71 -16.30
CA SER A 160 -32.10 -13.50 -17.13
C SER A 160 -30.80 -12.72 -17.38
N PRO A 161 -29.73 -13.39 -17.86
CA PRO A 161 -28.47 -12.71 -18.12
C PRO A 161 -28.64 -11.78 -19.32
N SER A 162 -28.62 -10.48 -19.04
CA SER A 162 -29.04 -9.43 -19.99
C SER A 162 -28.24 -9.37 -21.30
N ARG A 163 -27.05 -9.99 -21.34
CA ARG A 163 -26.07 -9.89 -22.44
C ARG A 163 -25.66 -11.22 -23.05
N MET A 164 -26.23 -12.33 -22.58
CA MET A 164 -25.81 -13.68 -22.96
C MET A 164 -27.03 -14.49 -23.38
N PRO A 165 -27.46 -14.39 -24.65
CA PRO A 165 -28.59 -15.17 -25.17
C PRO A 165 -28.42 -16.68 -24.92
N GLY A 166 -29.52 -17.37 -24.66
CA GLY A 166 -29.53 -18.82 -24.43
C GLY A 166 -29.23 -19.28 -23.00
N TRP A 167 -28.69 -18.41 -22.14
CA TRP A 167 -28.33 -18.75 -20.77
C TRP A 167 -29.47 -18.65 -19.74
N HIS A 168 -30.61 -18.02 -20.08
CA HIS A 168 -31.73 -17.89 -19.16
C HIS A 168 -32.26 -19.27 -18.73
N ARG A 169 -32.29 -19.52 -17.41
CA ARG A 169 -32.66 -20.78 -16.74
C ARG A 169 -31.72 -21.96 -17.01
N TYR A 170 -30.55 -21.71 -17.58
CA TYR A 170 -29.57 -22.76 -17.84
C TYR A 170 -29.06 -23.36 -16.52
N PRO A 171 -29.12 -24.69 -16.33
CA PRO A 171 -28.70 -25.36 -15.10
C PRO A 171 -27.18 -25.56 -15.02
N LEU A 172 -26.42 -24.46 -15.07
CA LEU A 172 -24.96 -24.49 -15.21
C LEU A 172 -24.29 -25.37 -14.16
N ARG A 173 -24.68 -25.24 -12.89
CA ARG A 173 -24.13 -26.05 -11.79
C ARG A 173 -24.31 -27.55 -12.03
N ASP A 174 -25.54 -27.96 -12.33
CA ASP A 174 -25.89 -29.38 -12.43
C ASP A 174 -25.24 -30.01 -13.67
N VAL A 175 -25.19 -29.29 -14.79
CA VAL A 175 -24.52 -29.75 -16.02
C VAL A 175 -23.01 -29.91 -15.80
N LEU A 176 -22.35 -28.93 -15.17
CA LEU A 176 -20.92 -29.03 -14.86
C LEU A 176 -20.64 -30.16 -13.87
N ALA A 177 -21.48 -30.33 -12.85
CA ALA A 177 -21.32 -31.39 -11.86
C ALA A 177 -21.49 -32.79 -12.49
N GLU A 178 -22.46 -32.96 -13.39
CA GLU A 178 -22.66 -34.20 -14.13
C GLU A 178 -21.46 -34.52 -15.04
N ARG A 179 -20.97 -33.53 -15.80
CA ARG A 179 -19.88 -33.73 -16.78
C ARG A 179 -18.51 -33.93 -16.13
N LEU A 180 -18.23 -33.19 -15.06
CA LEU A 180 -16.92 -33.24 -14.39
C LEU A 180 -16.85 -34.33 -13.30
N GLY A 181 -17.99 -34.85 -12.84
CA GLY A 181 -18.06 -35.85 -11.79
C GLY A 181 -17.58 -35.36 -10.42
N ILE A 182 -17.54 -34.03 -10.20
CA ILE A 182 -17.17 -33.40 -8.94
C ILE A 182 -18.23 -32.39 -8.50
N PRO A 183 -18.32 -32.07 -7.19
CA PRO A 183 -19.19 -31.02 -6.71
C PRO A 183 -18.89 -29.66 -7.35
N VAL A 184 -19.93 -28.98 -7.83
CA VAL A 184 -19.83 -27.63 -8.42
C VAL A 184 -20.69 -26.66 -7.61
N THR A 185 -20.16 -25.46 -7.38
CA THR A 185 -20.95 -24.29 -6.94
C THR A 185 -20.84 -23.22 -8.00
N VAL A 186 -21.95 -22.57 -8.31
CA VAL A 186 -21.99 -21.42 -9.23
C VAL A 186 -22.63 -20.27 -8.48
N ASP A 187 -22.03 -19.09 -8.57
CA ASP A 187 -22.58 -17.88 -7.97
C ASP A 187 -22.25 -16.64 -8.82
N ASN A 188 -22.87 -15.52 -8.51
CA ASN A 188 -22.61 -14.25 -9.18
C ASN A 188 -21.17 -13.78 -8.91
N ASP A 189 -20.52 -13.27 -9.95
CA ASP A 189 -19.14 -12.78 -9.93
C ASP A 189 -18.88 -11.66 -8.93
N ALA A 190 -19.74 -10.65 -8.82
CA ALA A 190 -19.59 -9.57 -7.85
C ALA A 190 -19.82 -10.06 -6.40
N THR A 191 -20.72 -11.02 -6.21
CA THR A 191 -20.92 -11.68 -4.90
C THR A 191 -19.69 -12.50 -4.51
N MET A 192 -19.12 -13.27 -5.44
CA MET A 192 -17.90 -14.04 -5.20
C MET A 192 -16.69 -13.14 -4.95
N MET A 193 -16.61 -11.99 -5.60
CA MET A 193 -15.59 -10.96 -5.31
C MET A 193 -15.75 -10.44 -3.88
N ALA A 194 -16.98 -10.13 -3.44
CA ALA A 194 -17.24 -9.71 -2.07
C ALA A 194 -16.91 -10.79 -1.03
N VAL A 195 -17.18 -12.06 -1.35
CA VAL A 195 -16.83 -13.20 -0.50
C VAL A 195 -15.31 -13.37 -0.41
N GLY A 196 -14.60 -13.23 -1.54
CA GLY A 196 -13.14 -13.26 -1.59
C GLY A 196 -12.56 -12.19 -0.68
N GLU A 197 -12.91 -10.93 -0.96
CA GLU A 197 -12.50 -9.75 -0.19
C GLU A 197 -12.73 -9.94 1.32
N HIS A 198 -13.96 -10.32 1.70
CA HIS A 198 -14.31 -10.54 3.10
C HIS A 198 -13.50 -11.65 3.74
N ARG A 199 -13.34 -12.80 3.07
CA ARG A 199 -12.74 -13.97 3.71
C ARG A 199 -11.21 -13.93 3.76
N THR A 200 -10.58 -13.26 2.79
CA THR A 200 -9.12 -13.24 2.68
C THR A 200 -8.50 -11.93 3.14
N VAL A 201 -9.21 -10.81 2.98
CA VAL A 201 -8.70 -9.47 3.30
C VAL A 201 -9.33 -8.93 4.57
N ARG A 202 -10.67 -9.01 4.70
CA ARG A 202 -11.45 -8.31 5.74
C ARG A 202 -12.39 -9.21 6.57
N PRO A 203 -11.92 -10.32 7.18
CA PRO A 203 -12.79 -11.29 7.86
C PRO A 203 -13.45 -10.73 9.13
N GLU A 204 -12.93 -9.63 9.65
CA GLU A 204 -13.41 -8.91 10.83
C GLU A 204 -14.65 -8.05 10.56
N LEU A 205 -14.95 -7.73 9.30
CA LEU A 205 -16.08 -6.85 8.97
C LEU A 205 -17.40 -7.62 8.98
N ASP A 206 -18.42 -7.03 9.61
CA ASP A 206 -19.78 -7.56 9.58
C ASP A 206 -20.57 -7.02 8.38
N HIS A 207 -20.31 -5.78 7.98
CA HIS A 207 -21.05 -5.09 6.93
C HIS A 207 -20.10 -4.47 5.90
N MET A 208 -20.14 -4.97 4.66
CA MET A 208 -19.28 -4.49 3.57
C MET A 208 -20.03 -4.49 2.24
N VAL A 209 -19.71 -3.53 1.36
CA VAL A 209 -20.18 -3.50 -0.03
C VAL A 209 -18.97 -3.55 -0.94
N VAL A 210 -18.99 -4.44 -1.92
CA VAL A 210 -17.96 -4.52 -2.96
C VAL A 210 -18.58 -4.16 -4.29
N VAL A 211 -17.89 -3.32 -5.07
CA VAL A 211 -18.34 -2.87 -6.38
C VAL A 211 -17.34 -3.34 -7.43
N LYS A 212 -17.79 -4.24 -8.31
CA LYS A 212 -17.05 -4.67 -9.48
C LYS A 212 -17.28 -3.67 -10.61
N ALA A 213 -16.31 -2.81 -10.89
CA ALA A 213 -16.28 -1.90 -12.01
C ALA A 213 -15.39 -2.45 -13.13
N GLY A 214 -15.98 -2.83 -14.26
CA GLY A 214 -15.24 -3.33 -15.42
C GLY A 214 -16.02 -3.10 -16.71
N ARG A 215 -16.00 -4.08 -17.62
CA ARG A 215 -16.82 -4.03 -18.84
C ARG A 215 -18.32 -3.86 -18.54
N GLY A 216 -18.78 -4.49 -17.45
CA GLY A 216 -20.06 -4.23 -16.79
C GLY A 216 -19.84 -3.69 -15.38
N ILE A 217 -20.93 -3.28 -14.72
CA ILE A 217 -20.92 -2.96 -13.29
C ILE A 217 -21.61 -4.11 -12.55
N GLY A 218 -21.16 -4.41 -11.35
CA GLY A 218 -21.86 -5.30 -10.42
C GLY A 218 -21.48 -4.96 -8.99
N SER A 219 -22.21 -5.53 -8.03
CA SER A 219 -21.92 -5.33 -6.62
C SER A 219 -22.33 -6.54 -5.79
N GLY A 220 -21.52 -6.83 -4.77
CA GLY A 220 -21.78 -7.84 -3.76
C GLY A 220 -21.91 -7.19 -2.38
N VAL A 221 -22.75 -7.76 -1.53
CA VAL A 221 -23.03 -7.22 -0.19
C VAL A 221 -22.72 -8.30 0.85
N ILE A 222 -21.96 -7.94 1.86
CA ILE A 222 -21.75 -8.72 3.08
C ILE A 222 -22.57 -8.06 4.19
N ALA A 223 -23.45 -8.82 4.83
CA ALA A 223 -24.25 -8.39 5.98
C ALA A 223 -24.15 -9.42 7.10
N ALA A 224 -23.83 -8.96 8.32
CA ALA A 224 -23.56 -9.81 9.47
C ALA A 224 -22.53 -10.93 9.15
N GLY A 225 -21.43 -10.53 8.48
CA GLY A 225 -20.31 -11.40 8.11
C GLY A 225 -20.66 -12.46 7.06
N ARG A 226 -21.77 -12.29 6.32
CA ARG A 226 -22.25 -13.24 5.31
C ARG A 226 -22.65 -12.57 4.00
N PRO A 227 -22.46 -13.24 2.85
CA PRO A 227 -23.05 -12.81 1.59
C PRO A 227 -24.56 -12.62 1.74
N HIS A 228 -25.05 -11.49 1.25
CA HIS A 228 -26.46 -11.15 1.25
C HIS A 228 -27.03 -11.23 -0.16
N ASP A 229 -27.67 -12.36 -0.47
CA ASP A 229 -28.18 -12.66 -1.82
C ASP A 229 -29.59 -12.09 -2.08
N GLY A 230 -30.28 -11.66 -1.01
CA GLY A 230 -31.70 -11.29 -1.05
C GLY A 230 -32.60 -12.50 -1.33
N ALA A 231 -33.80 -12.24 -1.85
CA ALA A 231 -34.80 -13.29 -2.08
C ALA A 231 -34.44 -14.24 -3.24
N ASN A 232 -33.78 -13.73 -4.28
CA ASN A 232 -33.57 -14.46 -5.54
C ASN A 232 -32.14 -14.31 -6.13
N GLY A 233 -31.15 -13.88 -5.34
CA GLY A 233 -29.77 -13.69 -5.84
C GLY A 233 -29.57 -12.42 -6.65
N SER A 234 -30.25 -11.32 -6.27
CA SER A 234 -30.14 -10.02 -6.94
C SER A 234 -30.03 -8.85 -5.95
N ALA A 235 -29.78 -9.14 -4.68
CA ALA A 235 -29.56 -8.07 -3.72
C ALA A 235 -28.28 -7.31 -4.05
N GLY A 236 -28.30 -6.00 -3.77
CA GLY A 236 -27.15 -5.15 -3.94
C GLY A 236 -26.86 -4.72 -5.38
N ASP A 237 -27.57 -5.20 -6.41
CA ASP A 237 -27.33 -4.82 -7.80
C ASP A 237 -27.59 -3.31 -8.05
N ILE A 238 -26.51 -2.54 -8.19
CA ILE A 238 -26.56 -1.10 -8.45
C ILE A 238 -26.61 -0.77 -9.95
N SER A 239 -26.28 -1.72 -10.82
CA SER A 239 -26.02 -1.50 -12.25
C SER A 239 -27.26 -1.05 -12.99
N HIS A 240 -28.43 -1.52 -12.54
CA HIS A 240 -29.71 -1.24 -13.15
C HIS A 240 -30.50 -0.12 -12.47
N VAL A 241 -29.91 0.57 -11.48
CA VAL A 241 -30.52 1.75 -10.86
C VAL A 241 -30.69 2.85 -11.91
N ARG A 242 -31.88 3.45 -11.97
CA ARG A 242 -32.17 4.54 -12.91
C ARG A 242 -31.49 5.83 -12.44
N ILE A 243 -30.73 6.47 -13.32
CA ILE A 243 -30.10 7.76 -13.05
C ILE A 243 -30.44 8.78 -14.12
N GLU A 244 -30.55 10.04 -13.73
CA GLU A 244 -30.92 11.15 -14.63
C GLU A 244 -29.97 11.27 -15.83
N ALA A 245 -28.66 11.13 -15.60
CA ALA A 245 -27.64 11.23 -16.64
C ALA A 245 -27.76 10.18 -17.75
N ALA A 246 -28.40 9.04 -17.47
CA ALA A 246 -28.64 8.00 -18.44
C ALA A 246 -29.84 8.31 -19.36
N GLY A 247 -30.73 9.21 -18.95
CA GLY A 247 -31.90 9.63 -19.74
C GLY A 247 -32.79 8.45 -20.14
N ASP A 248 -33.19 8.41 -21.41
CA ASP A 248 -34.03 7.35 -21.98
C ASP A 248 -33.22 6.27 -22.72
N ARG A 249 -31.92 6.15 -22.46
CA ARG A 249 -31.07 5.13 -23.09
C ARG A 249 -31.58 3.73 -22.75
N PRO A 250 -31.84 2.86 -23.76
CA PRO A 250 -32.26 1.49 -23.51
C PRO A 250 -31.12 0.69 -22.87
N CYS A 251 -31.45 -0.09 -21.84
CA CYS A 251 -30.53 -1.00 -21.18
C CYS A 251 -30.78 -2.44 -21.65
N SER A 252 -29.73 -3.25 -21.64
CA SER A 252 -29.82 -4.68 -21.97
C SER A 252 -30.73 -5.47 -21.02
N CYS A 253 -31.01 -4.95 -19.81
CA CYS A 253 -31.98 -5.58 -18.91
C CYS A 253 -33.45 -5.37 -19.33
N GLY A 254 -33.71 -4.57 -20.37
CA GLY A 254 -35.05 -4.24 -20.84
C GLY A 254 -35.64 -2.94 -20.27
N ASN A 255 -34.99 -2.33 -19.27
CA ASN A 255 -35.36 -1.01 -18.76
C ASN A 255 -34.69 0.15 -19.54
N ILE A 256 -34.98 1.38 -19.13
CA ILE A 256 -34.35 2.60 -19.66
C ILE A 256 -33.65 3.37 -18.54
N GLY A 257 -32.55 4.05 -18.88
CA GLY A 257 -31.86 4.99 -17.99
C GLY A 257 -31.05 4.36 -16.86
N CYS A 258 -30.60 3.11 -17.01
CA CYS A 258 -29.77 2.45 -15.99
C CYS A 258 -28.35 3.04 -15.90
N LEU A 259 -27.77 3.06 -14.68
CA LEU A 259 -26.38 3.45 -14.39
C LEU A 259 -25.39 2.79 -15.36
N GLU A 260 -25.58 1.50 -15.60
CA GLU A 260 -24.69 0.71 -16.45
C GLU A 260 -24.59 1.25 -17.89
N THR A 261 -25.63 1.93 -18.38
CA THR A 261 -25.64 2.46 -19.75
C THR A 261 -24.70 3.65 -19.96
N VAL A 262 -24.19 4.25 -18.88
CA VAL A 262 -23.30 5.42 -18.92
C VAL A 262 -22.01 5.26 -18.10
N ALA A 263 -21.93 4.30 -17.18
CA ALA A 263 -20.77 4.19 -16.27
C ALA A 263 -19.94 2.90 -16.43
N SER A 264 -20.40 1.92 -17.21
CA SER A 264 -19.65 0.68 -17.45
C SER A 264 -18.60 0.83 -18.55
N GLY A 265 -17.56 0.00 -18.56
CA GLY A 265 -16.51 0.04 -19.58
C GLY A 265 -17.07 -0.10 -21.00
N ALA A 266 -18.09 -0.95 -21.19
CA ALA A 266 -18.78 -1.04 -22.48
C ALA A 266 -19.53 0.24 -22.87
N ALA A 267 -20.04 1.00 -21.90
CA ALA A 267 -20.67 2.29 -22.16
C ALA A 267 -19.63 3.37 -22.52
N LEU A 268 -18.51 3.40 -21.80
CA LEU A 268 -17.44 4.37 -22.06
C LEU A 268 -16.80 4.17 -23.42
N ILE A 269 -16.54 2.91 -23.81
CA ILE A 269 -16.03 2.57 -25.15
C ILE A 269 -17.01 3.00 -26.25
N ARG A 270 -18.33 2.75 -26.08
CA ARG A 270 -19.33 3.22 -27.05
C ARG A 270 -19.37 4.74 -27.16
N GLU A 271 -19.27 5.43 -26.03
CA GLU A 271 -19.30 6.89 -26.01
C GLU A 271 -18.06 7.49 -26.71
N LEU A 272 -16.88 6.91 -26.49
CA LEU A 272 -15.67 7.27 -27.23
C LEU A 272 -15.81 7.02 -28.73
N ALA A 273 -16.36 5.87 -29.14
CA ALA A 273 -16.60 5.58 -30.55
C ALA A 273 -17.55 6.60 -31.21
N LEU A 274 -18.60 7.03 -30.50
CA LEU A 274 -19.49 8.11 -30.97
C LEU A 274 -18.78 9.46 -31.11
N GLN A 275 -17.70 9.67 -30.35
CA GLN A 275 -16.83 10.84 -30.41
C GLN A 275 -15.70 10.69 -31.45
N GLY A 276 -15.65 9.56 -32.16
CA GLY A 276 -14.67 9.27 -33.21
C GLY A 276 -13.38 8.63 -32.71
N VAL A 277 -13.33 8.19 -31.45
CA VAL A 277 -12.20 7.48 -30.84
C VAL A 277 -12.53 5.99 -30.76
N GLU A 278 -11.94 5.19 -31.65
CA GLU A 278 -12.11 3.74 -31.65
C GLU A 278 -11.23 3.11 -30.57
N VAL A 279 -11.85 2.33 -29.68
CA VAL A 279 -11.19 1.62 -28.58
C VAL A 279 -11.65 0.17 -28.59
N ALA A 280 -10.71 -0.77 -28.65
CA ALA A 280 -11.01 -2.19 -28.79
C ALA A 280 -11.61 -2.80 -27.53
N ASP A 281 -11.07 -2.46 -26.35
CA ASP A 281 -11.49 -3.04 -25.08
C ASP A 281 -11.26 -2.11 -23.88
N THR A 282 -11.58 -2.62 -22.68
CA THR A 282 -11.45 -1.83 -21.44
C THR A 282 -9.99 -1.62 -21.04
N ASN A 283 -9.05 -2.48 -21.44
CA ASN A 283 -7.63 -2.28 -21.17
C ASN A 283 -7.06 -1.16 -22.03
N GLU A 284 -7.46 -1.08 -23.31
CA GLU A 284 -7.09 0.03 -24.18
C GLU A 284 -7.69 1.35 -23.69
N LEU A 285 -8.95 1.35 -23.22
CA LEU A 285 -9.55 2.50 -22.54
C LEU A 285 -8.69 2.97 -21.36
N LEU A 286 -8.25 2.05 -20.51
CA LEU A 286 -7.42 2.38 -19.34
C LEU A 286 -6.04 2.87 -19.75
N ARG A 287 -5.47 2.33 -20.82
CA ARG A 287 -4.23 2.84 -21.40
C ARG A 287 -4.40 4.28 -21.87
N LEU A 288 -5.51 4.62 -22.53
CA LEU A 288 -5.81 6.01 -22.91
C LEU A 288 -5.92 6.93 -21.68
N VAL A 289 -6.54 6.45 -20.59
CA VAL A 289 -6.60 7.21 -19.33
C VAL A 289 -5.22 7.40 -18.69
N ALA A 290 -4.41 6.34 -18.69
CA ALA A 290 -3.04 6.37 -18.17
C ALA A 290 -2.13 7.28 -19.01
N ASP A 291 -2.33 7.31 -20.32
CA ASP A 291 -1.68 8.19 -21.31
C ASP A 291 -2.29 9.62 -21.28
N GLY A 292 -3.17 9.92 -20.31
CA GLY A 292 -3.71 11.27 -20.10
C GLY A 292 -4.70 11.76 -21.15
N ASP A 293 -5.29 10.88 -21.96
CA ASP A 293 -6.27 11.28 -22.97
C ASP A 293 -7.46 12.02 -22.29
N PRO A 294 -7.72 13.27 -22.67
CA PRO A 294 -8.67 14.11 -21.95
C PRO A 294 -10.12 13.64 -22.08
N GLN A 295 -10.47 12.98 -23.20
CA GLN A 295 -11.83 12.47 -23.44
C GLN A 295 -12.07 11.22 -22.60
N ALA A 296 -11.16 10.24 -22.67
CA ALA A 296 -11.23 9.00 -21.90
C ALA A 296 -11.17 9.28 -20.39
N THR A 297 -10.25 10.13 -19.94
CA THR A 297 -10.09 10.52 -18.53
C THR A 297 -11.36 11.20 -18.00
N THR A 298 -11.96 12.09 -18.79
CA THR A 298 -13.19 12.79 -18.39
C THR A 298 -14.38 11.83 -18.33
N LEU A 299 -14.51 10.91 -19.29
CA LEU A 299 -15.57 9.91 -19.29
C LEU A 299 -15.45 8.96 -18.10
N VAL A 300 -14.25 8.46 -17.81
CA VAL A 300 -14.00 7.56 -16.67
C VAL A 300 -14.26 8.25 -15.32
N ARG A 301 -13.80 9.50 -15.16
CA ARG A 301 -14.12 10.32 -13.98
C ARG A 301 -15.62 10.57 -13.84
N THR A 302 -16.31 10.84 -14.95
CA THR A 302 -17.78 11.04 -14.96
C THR A 302 -18.52 9.76 -14.58
N ALA A 303 -18.07 8.60 -15.07
CA ALA A 303 -18.57 7.30 -14.65
C ALA A 303 -18.40 7.10 -13.14
N GLY A 304 -17.23 7.43 -12.58
CA GLY A 304 -16.98 7.40 -11.14
C GLY A 304 -17.96 8.27 -10.34
N ARG A 305 -18.28 9.47 -10.82
CA ARG A 305 -19.31 10.32 -10.17
C ARG A 305 -20.71 9.69 -10.19
N HIS A 306 -21.07 9.03 -11.29
CA HIS A 306 -22.35 8.34 -11.42
C HIS A 306 -22.44 7.12 -10.50
N ILE A 307 -21.37 6.32 -10.43
CA ILE A 307 -21.24 5.21 -9.49
C ILE A 307 -21.34 5.71 -8.05
N GLY A 308 -20.55 6.73 -7.68
CA GLY A 308 -20.58 7.34 -6.35
C GLY A 308 -21.95 7.91 -5.98
N THR A 309 -22.69 8.45 -6.95
CA THR A 309 -24.06 8.94 -6.71
C THR A 309 -24.98 7.81 -6.28
N VAL A 310 -24.97 6.68 -7.00
CA VAL A 310 -25.80 5.52 -6.64
C VAL A 310 -25.31 4.91 -5.32
N LEU A 311 -24.00 4.77 -5.15
CA LEU A 311 -23.42 4.24 -3.92
C LEU A 311 -23.72 5.09 -2.70
N SER A 312 -23.83 6.42 -2.82
CA SER A 312 -24.18 7.26 -1.67
C SER A 312 -25.55 6.91 -1.07
N VAL A 313 -26.50 6.46 -1.91
CA VAL A 313 -27.79 5.95 -1.45
C VAL A 313 -27.62 4.62 -0.73
N VAL A 314 -26.79 3.73 -1.29
CA VAL A 314 -26.49 2.42 -0.68
C VAL A 314 -25.79 2.59 0.66
N VAL A 315 -24.76 3.43 0.76
CA VAL A 315 -24.01 3.70 2.00
C VAL A 315 -24.92 4.29 3.06
N ASN A 316 -25.72 5.32 2.73
CA ASN A 316 -26.67 5.90 3.69
C ASN A 316 -27.76 4.92 4.15
N PHE A 317 -28.18 4.00 3.29
CA PHE A 317 -29.23 3.02 3.60
C PHE A 317 -28.70 1.81 4.38
N PHE A 318 -27.58 1.25 3.93
CA PHE A 318 -27.00 0.01 4.44
C PHE A 318 -26.01 0.24 5.59
N ASN A 319 -25.37 1.41 5.62
CA ASN A 319 -24.36 1.79 6.59
C ASN A 319 -23.23 0.75 6.73
N PRO A 320 -22.50 0.43 5.65
CA PRO A 320 -21.39 -0.51 5.71
C PRO A 320 -20.19 0.08 6.47
N GLN A 321 -19.32 -0.80 6.96
CA GLN A 321 -18.01 -0.42 7.51
C GLN A 321 -17.01 -0.11 6.39
N ALA A 322 -17.13 -0.77 5.24
CA ALA A 322 -16.25 -0.54 4.09
C ALA A 322 -16.98 -0.61 2.74
N VAL A 323 -16.50 0.17 1.78
CA VAL A 323 -16.82 0.05 0.35
C VAL A 323 -15.53 -0.27 -0.40
N ALA A 324 -15.41 -1.50 -0.91
CA ALA A 324 -14.29 -1.90 -1.76
C ALA A 324 -14.63 -1.71 -3.24
N LEU A 325 -13.72 -1.08 -4.00
CA LEU A 325 -13.84 -0.94 -5.44
C LEU A 325 -12.88 -1.91 -6.13
N GLY A 326 -13.41 -2.86 -6.89
CA GLY A 326 -12.65 -3.87 -7.61
C GLY A 326 -12.96 -3.92 -9.10
N GLY A 327 -12.18 -4.71 -9.83
CA GLY A 327 -12.30 -4.86 -11.28
C GLY A 327 -11.46 -3.84 -12.06
N VAL A 328 -11.31 -4.09 -13.37
CA VAL A 328 -10.33 -3.38 -14.20
C VAL A 328 -10.54 -1.86 -14.26
N LEU A 329 -11.78 -1.36 -14.16
CA LEU A 329 -12.00 0.10 -14.14
C LEU A 329 -11.64 0.74 -12.79
N ALA A 330 -11.63 -0.04 -11.70
CA ALA A 330 -11.23 0.45 -10.39
C ALA A 330 -9.73 0.73 -10.29
N THR A 331 -8.91 0.29 -11.27
CA THR A 331 -7.49 0.68 -11.36
C THR A 331 -7.31 2.10 -11.90
N ALA A 332 -8.36 2.71 -12.48
CA ALA A 332 -8.31 4.08 -12.92
C ALA A 332 -8.52 5.04 -11.73
N GLU A 333 -7.43 5.71 -11.32
CA GLU A 333 -7.45 6.73 -10.27
C GLU A 333 -8.57 7.79 -10.46
N PRO A 334 -8.85 8.32 -11.68
CA PRO A 334 -9.93 9.28 -11.88
C PRO A 334 -11.33 8.74 -11.52
N LEU A 335 -11.57 7.44 -11.70
CA LEU A 335 -12.83 6.81 -11.33
C LEU A 335 -12.97 6.71 -9.81
N VAL A 336 -11.93 6.21 -9.16
CA VAL A 336 -11.87 6.01 -7.71
C VAL A 336 -12.01 7.32 -6.97
N ALA A 337 -11.22 8.32 -7.36
CA ALA A 337 -11.25 9.66 -6.77
C ALA A 337 -12.64 10.29 -6.89
N ALA A 338 -13.29 10.10 -8.05
CA ALA A 338 -14.65 10.59 -8.28
C ALA A 338 -15.70 9.86 -7.43
N VAL A 339 -15.61 8.53 -7.27
CA VAL A 339 -16.51 7.77 -6.39
C VAL A 339 -16.35 8.26 -4.95
N ARG A 340 -15.11 8.32 -4.47
CA ARG A 340 -14.76 8.76 -3.10
C ARG A 340 -15.25 10.18 -2.83
N GLY A 341 -14.99 11.11 -3.75
CA GLY A 341 -15.45 12.50 -3.64
C GLY A 341 -16.97 12.62 -3.50
N VAL A 342 -17.73 11.84 -4.27
CA VAL A 342 -19.21 11.87 -4.18
C VAL A 342 -19.72 11.21 -2.90
N LEU A 343 -19.08 10.14 -2.42
CA LEU A 343 -19.46 9.50 -1.16
C LEU A 343 -19.27 10.45 0.03
N TYR A 344 -18.12 11.12 0.12
CA TYR A 344 -17.89 12.12 1.17
C TYR A 344 -18.79 13.36 1.05
N GLU A 345 -19.15 13.77 -0.16
CA GLU A 345 -20.06 14.91 -0.38
C GLU A 345 -21.50 14.58 0.04
N ARG A 346 -21.97 13.36 -0.21
CA ARG A 346 -23.42 13.02 -0.17
C ARG A 346 -23.83 12.06 0.93
N CYS A 347 -22.89 11.45 1.63
CA CYS A 347 -23.21 10.60 2.78
C CYS A 347 -23.28 11.42 4.06
N LEU A 348 -24.06 10.92 5.03
CA LEU A 348 -24.11 11.53 6.36
C LEU A 348 -22.71 11.45 7.00
N PRO A 349 -22.21 12.50 7.68
CA PRO A 349 -20.91 12.46 8.35
C PRO A 349 -20.74 11.28 9.31
N LEU A 350 -21.83 10.84 9.95
CA LEU A 350 -21.83 9.65 10.82
C LEU A 350 -21.59 8.35 10.05
N ALA A 351 -22.09 8.25 8.81
CA ALA A 351 -21.92 7.09 7.95
C ALA A 351 -20.57 7.10 7.21
N THR A 352 -19.82 8.22 7.24
CA THR A 352 -18.47 8.31 6.64
C THR A 352 -17.34 8.46 7.65
N ALA A 353 -17.64 8.69 8.93
CA ALA A 353 -16.64 8.92 9.97
C ALA A 353 -15.64 7.75 10.09
N ASP A 354 -16.14 6.52 9.94
CA ASP A 354 -15.36 5.29 10.01
C ASP A 354 -15.44 4.47 8.69
N LEU A 355 -15.92 5.07 7.60
CA LEU A 355 -16.10 4.37 6.32
C LEU A 355 -14.79 4.31 5.54
N GLU A 356 -14.28 3.09 5.35
CA GLU A 356 -13.09 2.87 4.54
C GLU A 356 -13.45 2.71 3.04
N ILE A 357 -12.74 3.43 2.18
CA ILE A 357 -12.88 3.36 0.71
C ILE A 357 -11.50 2.97 0.12
N THR A 358 -11.31 1.68 -0.08
CA THR A 358 -10.05 1.06 -0.50
C THR A 358 -10.00 0.78 -2.00
N THR A 359 -8.77 0.70 -2.54
CA THR A 359 -8.43 0.29 -3.91
C THR A 359 -7.14 -0.49 -3.94
N THR A 360 -6.87 -1.19 -5.05
CA THR A 360 -5.72 -2.10 -5.15
C THR A 360 -4.36 -1.47 -5.52
N ASP A 361 -4.26 -0.17 -5.89
CA ASP A 361 -3.01 0.40 -6.48
C ASP A 361 -2.51 1.76 -5.90
N ASP A 362 -1.42 1.72 -5.12
CA ASP A 362 -0.61 2.90 -4.69
C ASP A 362 0.86 2.88 -5.17
N PHE A 363 1.33 1.75 -5.72
CA PHE A 363 2.73 1.52 -6.05
C PHE A 363 3.02 1.65 -7.55
N ARG A 364 4.07 2.41 -7.90
CA ARG A 364 4.70 2.32 -9.22
C ARG A 364 5.62 1.10 -9.23
N GLN A 365 5.43 0.24 -10.22
CA GLN A 365 6.16 -1.02 -10.35
C GLN A 365 7.02 -1.01 -11.61
N THR A 366 8.29 -1.36 -11.48
CA THR A 366 9.28 -1.42 -12.57
C THR A 366 9.81 -2.85 -12.72
N ARG A 367 9.93 -3.33 -13.96
CA ARG A 367 10.20 -4.74 -14.29
C ARG A 367 11.13 -4.86 -15.51
N GLY A 368 11.72 -6.04 -15.69
CA GLY A 368 12.45 -6.39 -16.90
C GLY A 368 13.59 -5.40 -17.22
N GLN A 369 13.73 -5.03 -18.49
CA GLN A 369 14.79 -4.12 -18.91
C GLN A 369 14.70 -2.73 -18.27
N GLU A 370 13.50 -2.20 -18.02
CA GLU A 370 13.34 -0.90 -17.35
C GLU A 370 13.97 -0.92 -15.94
N LEU A 371 13.90 -2.07 -15.25
CA LEU A 371 14.53 -2.25 -13.94
C LEU A 371 16.07 -2.28 -14.05
N LEU A 372 16.61 -2.93 -15.07
CA LEU A 372 18.06 -2.91 -15.33
C LEU A 372 18.53 -1.52 -15.75
N ASP A 373 17.75 -0.80 -16.55
CA ASP A 373 18.13 0.54 -17.00
C ASP A 373 18.13 1.55 -15.83
N ARG A 374 17.35 1.29 -14.77
CA ARG A 374 17.34 2.10 -13.56
C ARG A 374 18.69 2.10 -12.85
N TYR A 375 19.33 0.94 -12.70
CA TYR A 375 20.57 0.79 -11.95
C TYR A 375 21.80 1.04 -12.83
N THR A 376 22.69 1.97 -12.44
CA THR A 376 23.79 2.41 -13.30
C THR A 376 24.84 1.30 -13.45
N TRP A 377 24.98 0.46 -12.43
CA TRP A 377 25.95 -0.64 -12.44
C TRP A 377 25.53 -1.83 -13.32
N THR A 378 24.30 -1.84 -13.81
CA THR A 378 23.81 -2.84 -14.78
C THR A 378 23.84 -2.33 -16.21
N ARG A 379 24.19 -1.05 -16.42
CA ARG A 379 24.34 -0.46 -17.76
C ARG A 379 25.70 -0.80 -18.38
N PRO A 380 25.82 -0.85 -19.73
CA PRO A 380 27.05 -1.24 -20.43
C PRO A 380 28.33 -0.46 -20.05
N GLU A 381 28.18 0.74 -19.49
CA GLU A 381 29.31 1.58 -19.08
C GLU A 381 29.96 1.14 -17.76
N SER A 382 29.31 0.26 -16.98
CA SER A 382 29.82 -0.21 -15.69
C SER A 382 30.68 -1.46 -15.81
N ASP A 383 31.70 -1.57 -14.96
CA ASP A 383 32.52 -2.77 -14.77
C ASP A 383 31.69 -3.96 -14.26
N LEU A 384 30.65 -3.70 -13.46
CA LEU A 384 29.78 -4.74 -12.91
C LEU A 384 28.83 -5.36 -13.95
N ALA A 385 28.53 -4.66 -15.04
CA ALA A 385 27.56 -5.12 -16.04
C ALA A 385 27.99 -6.41 -16.75
N TYR A 386 29.31 -6.65 -16.85
CA TYR A 386 29.89 -7.84 -17.48
C TYR A 386 30.53 -8.81 -16.48
N THR A 387 30.51 -8.47 -15.18
CA THR A 387 31.12 -9.31 -14.14
C THR A 387 30.15 -10.40 -13.67
N VAL A 388 28.86 -10.09 -13.64
CA VAL A 388 27.78 -11.01 -13.23
C VAL A 388 26.60 -10.88 -14.18
N GLU A 389 25.73 -11.90 -14.22
CA GLU A 389 24.43 -11.80 -14.88
C GLU A 389 23.42 -11.15 -13.94
N TRP A 390 22.81 -10.05 -14.38
CA TRP A 390 21.80 -9.32 -13.61
C TRP A 390 20.40 -9.78 -14.00
N VAL A 391 19.68 -10.40 -13.06
CA VAL A 391 18.31 -10.89 -13.27
C VAL A 391 17.30 -9.88 -12.69
N PRO A 392 16.46 -9.23 -13.52
CA PRO A 392 15.48 -8.27 -13.03
C PRO A 392 14.27 -8.98 -12.40
N LEU A 393 14.03 -8.72 -11.11
CA LEU A 393 12.88 -9.24 -10.38
C LEU A 393 11.73 -8.22 -10.39
N LEU A 394 11.60 -7.43 -9.33
CA LEU A 394 10.56 -6.42 -9.15
C LEU A 394 11.14 -5.25 -8.35
N HIS A 395 10.78 -4.03 -8.74
CA HIS A 395 10.94 -2.84 -7.91
C HIS A 395 9.58 -2.15 -7.79
N ALA A 396 9.14 -1.89 -6.57
CA ALA A 396 7.89 -1.21 -6.28
C ALA A 396 8.15 -0.01 -5.37
N THR A 397 7.66 1.16 -5.77
CA THR A 397 7.86 2.41 -5.02
C THR A 397 6.57 3.22 -4.93
N SER A 398 6.35 3.84 -3.78
CA SER A 398 5.24 4.77 -3.53
C SER A 398 5.78 6.03 -2.86
N LEU A 399 4.95 7.08 -2.86
CA LEU A 399 5.22 8.28 -2.05
C LEU A 399 5.13 7.90 -0.57
N PRO A 400 6.04 8.37 0.31
CA PRO A 400 5.89 8.16 1.75
C PRO A 400 4.50 8.59 2.24
N GLY A 401 3.92 7.84 3.16
CA GLY A 401 2.57 8.08 3.65
C GLY A 401 2.22 7.21 4.84
N GLY A 402 0.92 7.06 5.09
CA GLY A 402 0.40 6.16 6.10
C GLY A 402 0.73 4.68 5.81
N PRO A 403 0.31 3.78 6.72
CA PRO A 403 0.49 2.34 6.53
C PRO A 403 -0.08 1.87 5.20
N VAL A 404 0.65 0.97 4.55
CA VAL A 404 0.26 0.31 3.30
C VAL A 404 -0.87 -0.68 3.59
N GLU A 405 -1.86 -0.72 2.69
CA GLU A 405 -2.92 -1.74 2.72
C GLU A 405 -2.35 -3.16 2.63
N ALA A 406 -2.84 -4.07 3.48
CA ALA A 406 -2.33 -5.44 3.54
C ALA A 406 -2.40 -6.16 2.19
N GLU A 407 -3.46 -5.92 1.41
CA GLU A 407 -3.65 -6.51 0.09
C GLU A 407 -2.56 -6.08 -0.90
N SER A 408 -2.34 -4.77 -1.05
CA SER A 408 -1.30 -4.23 -1.95
C SER A 408 0.08 -4.75 -1.58
N TYR A 409 0.37 -4.87 -0.27
CA TYR A 409 1.60 -5.49 0.20
C TYR A 409 1.71 -6.96 -0.20
N LEU A 410 0.65 -7.77 0.02
CA LEU A 410 0.65 -9.19 -0.29
C LEU A 410 0.81 -9.46 -1.79
N ILE A 411 0.15 -8.68 -2.66
CA ILE A 411 0.29 -8.78 -4.11
C ILE A 411 1.74 -8.58 -4.54
N LEU A 412 2.39 -7.51 -4.06
CA LEU A 412 3.78 -7.20 -4.42
C LEU A 412 4.76 -8.21 -3.84
N LYS A 413 4.51 -8.67 -2.61
CA LYS A 413 5.28 -9.72 -1.95
C LYS A 413 5.21 -11.03 -2.73
N ASP A 414 4.01 -11.45 -3.12
CA ASP A 414 3.79 -12.70 -3.86
C ASP A 414 4.40 -12.63 -5.27
N GLU A 415 4.31 -11.49 -5.95
CA GLU A 415 4.99 -11.31 -7.24
C GLU A 415 6.51 -11.41 -7.09
N LEU A 416 7.12 -10.71 -6.13
CA LEU A 416 8.57 -10.78 -5.90
C LEU A 416 9.03 -12.21 -5.61
N VAL A 417 8.33 -12.92 -4.71
CA VAL A 417 8.62 -14.31 -4.36
C VAL A 417 8.47 -15.24 -5.56
N THR A 418 7.44 -15.04 -6.38
CA THR A 418 7.20 -15.84 -7.59
C THR A 418 8.33 -15.63 -8.60
N ARG A 419 8.72 -14.38 -8.86
CA ARG A 419 9.82 -14.05 -9.77
C ARG A 419 11.15 -14.64 -9.31
N ILE A 420 11.43 -14.67 -8.01
CA ILE A 420 12.62 -15.34 -7.47
C ILE A 420 12.59 -16.84 -7.82
N ARG A 421 11.44 -17.49 -7.63
CA ARG A 421 11.29 -18.93 -7.94
C ARG A 421 11.42 -19.22 -9.44
N GLU A 422 10.89 -18.35 -10.29
CA GLU A 422 10.93 -18.48 -11.74
C GLU A 422 12.31 -18.19 -12.33
N ALA A 423 13.09 -17.29 -11.71
CA ALA A 423 14.46 -17.00 -12.11
C ALA A 423 15.37 -18.25 -12.03
N GLY A 424 15.01 -19.24 -11.21
CA GLY A 424 15.82 -20.42 -10.96
C GLY A 424 16.98 -20.13 -10.01
N PRO A 425 18.05 -20.95 -10.03
CA PRO A 425 19.17 -20.78 -9.12
C PRO A 425 19.82 -19.39 -9.25
N LEU A 426 20.10 -18.74 -8.12
CA LEU A 426 20.69 -17.40 -8.04
C LEU A 426 21.87 -17.39 -7.06
N ASP A 427 22.98 -16.73 -7.38
CA ASP A 427 24.11 -16.63 -6.46
C ASP A 427 23.84 -15.64 -5.31
N GLY A 428 23.04 -14.61 -5.56
CA GLY A 428 22.59 -13.68 -4.54
C GLY A 428 21.58 -12.63 -5.04
N LEU A 429 21.12 -11.79 -4.12
CA LEU A 429 20.13 -10.75 -4.34
C LEU A 429 20.66 -9.40 -3.84
N VAL A 430 20.66 -8.39 -4.72
CA VAL A 430 20.73 -6.99 -4.31
C VAL A 430 19.34 -6.55 -3.90
N TYR A 431 19.18 -6.20 -2.63
CA TYR A 431 17.90 -5.91 -2.01
C TYR A 431 17.80 -4.41 -1.67
N ASP A 432 17.31 -3.62 -2.62
CA ASP A 432 17.03 -2.20 -2.45
C ASP A 432 15.71 -2.04 -1.69
N ILE A 433 15.80 -1.83 -0.37
CA ILE A 433 14.65 -1.78 0.54
C ILE A 433 14.79 -0.57 1.49
N HIS A 434 13.73 0.23 1.63
CA HIS A 434 13.79 1.43 2.46
C HIS A 434 14.03 1.12 3.95
N GLY A 435 13.32 0.12 4.50
CA GLY A 435 13.42 -0.25 5.92
C GLY A 435 12.42 0.43 6.87
N ALA A 436 11.46 1.23 6.37
CA ALA A 436 10.47 1.93 7.20
C ALA A 436 9.00 1.76 6.76
N MET A 437 8.70 0.75 5.94
CA MET A 437 7.34 0.41 5.53
C MET A 437 6.51 -0.10 6.71
N SER A 438 5.34 0.49 6.91
CA SER A 438 4.30 -0.03 7.80
C SER A 438 3.19 -0.64 6.96
N VAL A 439 2.59 -1.74 7.40
CA VAL A 439 1.48 -2.42 6.72
C VAL A 439 0.37 -2.66 7.72
N ILE A 440 -0.87 -2.37 7.35
CA ILE A 440 -2.04 -2.60 8.20
C ILE A 440 -2.08 -4.07 8.63
N GLY A 441 -2.19 -4.32 9.94
CA GLY A 441 -2.25 -5.67 10.50
C GLY A 441 -0.89 -6.38 10.68
N LEU A 442 0.23 -5.79 10.24
CA LEU A 442 1.57 -6.31 10.48
C LEU A 442 2.33 -5.47 11.52
N THR A 443 3.30 -6.08 12.20
CA THR A 443 4.15 -5.39 13.22
C THR A 443 5.56 -5.12 12.72
N ASP A 444 6.02 -5.90 11.73
CA ASP A 444 7.35 -5.78 11.13
C ASP A 444 7.26 -6.29 9.69
N ALA A 445 6.88 -5.39 8.79
CA ALA A 445 6.57 -5.72 7.39
C ALA A 445 7.85 -6.02 6.58
N GLU A 446 8.97 -5.41 6.96
CA GLU A 446 10.26 -5.62 6.33
C GLU A 446 10.83 -6.97 6.70
N ALA A 447 10.74 -7.38 7.97
CA ALA A 447 11.10 -8.73 8.34
C ALA A 447 10.19 -9.76 7.65
N ASP A 448 8.88 -9.52 7.58
CA ASP A 448 7.93 -10.41 6.92
C ASP A 448 8.19 -10.58 5.41
N LEU A 449 8.61 -9.51 4.73
CA LEU A 449 8.99 -9.55 3.32
C LEU A 449 10.32 -10.28 3.15
N THR A 450 11.29 -9.96 4.02
CA THR A 450 12.64 -10.52 3.96
C THR A 450 12.65 -12.02 4.24
N GLU A 451 11.84 -12.50 5.18
CA GLU A 451 11.65 -13.93 5.44
C GLU A 451 11.08 -14.66 4.23
N ALA A 452 10.12 -14.05 3.53
CA ALA A 452 9.53 -14.62 2.32
C ALA A 452 10.54 -14.65 1.15
N VAL A 453 11.30 -13.57 0.96
CA VAL A 453 12.40 -13.49 0.00
C VAL A 453 13.47 -14.53 0.31
N ARG A 454 13.86 -14.65 1.58
CA ARG A 454 14.85 -15.64 2.04
C ARG A 454 14.39 -17.07 1.77
N ALA A 455 13.14 -17.38 2.09
CA ALA A 455 12.56 -18.69 1.82
C ALA A 455 12.51 -19.00 0.32
N ALA A 456 12.21 -18.02 -0.53
CA ALA A 456 12.21 -18.18 -1.98
C ALA A 456 13.62 -18.44 -2.53
N LEU A 457 14.61 -17.67 -2.06
CA LEU A 457 16.01 -17.86 -2.44
C LEU A 457 16.56 -19.21 -1.95
N ASP A 458 16.25 -19.62 -0.71
CA ASP A 458 16.65 -20.92 -0.17
C ASP A 458 16.03 -22.09 -0.96
N ALA A 459 14.83 -21.89 -1.53
CA ALA A 459 14.18 -22.90 -2.36
C ALA A 459 14.82 -23.08 -3.73
N VAL A 460 15.36 -22.00 -4.34
CA VAL A 460 16.03 -22.08 -5.65
C VAL A 460 17.51 -22.44 -5.54
N GLY A 461 18.17 -22.11 -4.42
CA GLY A 461 19.59 -22.38 -4.21
C GLY A 461 20.50 -21.61 -5.16
N THR A 462 21.80 -21.88 -5.08
CA THR A 462 22.78 -21.45 -6.09
C THR A 462 22.98 -22.55 -7.14
N PRO A 463 23.57 -22.25 -8.32
CA PRO A 463 23.83 -23.25 -9.35
C PRO A 463 24.67 -24.47 -8.89
N ASP A 464 25.51 -24.29 -7.86
CA ASP A 464 26.34 -25.34 -7.25
C ASP A 464 25.73 -25.99 -6.00
N GLY A 465 24.47 -25.66 -5.66
CA GLY A 465 23.73 -26.25 -4.54
C GLY A 465 24.04 -25.64 -3.17
N GLY A 466 24.69 -24.48 -3.14
CA GLY A 466 24.83 -23.62 -1.97
C GLY A 466 23.63 -22.69 -1.73
N ARG A 467 23.79 -21.77 -0.78
CA ARG A 467 22.75 -20.83 -0.35
C ARG A 467 22.95 -19.44 -0.97
N PRO A 468 21.96 -18.81 -1.63
CA PRO A 468 22.14 -17.47 -2.20
C PRO A 468 22.38 -16.41 -1.11
N MET A 469 23.22 -15.40 -1.35
CA MET A 469 23.44 -14.28 -0.41
C MET A 469 22.42 -13.14 -0.59
N ILE A 470 22.07 -12.40 0.47
CA ILE A 470 21.24 -11.19 0.40
C ILE A 470 22.07 -9.97 0.82
N SER A 471 22.13 -8.94 -0.04
CA SER A 471 22.79 -7.67 0.25
C SER A 471 21.80 -6.51 0.23
N ALA A 472 21.47 -5.98 1.40
CA ALA A 472 20.48 -4.93 1.57
C ALA A 472 21.10 -3.52 1.54
N ALA A 473 20.56 -2.66 0.67
CA ALA A 473 20.80 -1.23 0.66
C ALA A 473 19.59 -0.51 1.27
N MET A 474 19.81 0.25 2.35
CA MET A 474 18.73 0.85 3.12
C MET A 474 18.86 2.36 3.31
N ASP A 475 17.71 3.00 3.54
CA ASP A 475 17.67 4.34 4.11
C ASP A 475 18.17 4.31 5.56
N LEU A 476 18.88 5.35 6.00
CA LEU A 476 19.35 5.45 7.39
C LEU A 476 18.21 5.63 8.40
N HIS A 477 17.04 6.08 7.96
CA HIS A 477 15.80 6.12 8.75
C HIS A 477 15.10 4.76 8.80
N GLY A 478 15.60 3.73 8.12
CA GLY A 478 15.07 2.38 8.25
C GLY A 478 15.23 1.81 9.66
N ASN A 479 14.40 0.83 10.03
CA ASN A 479 14.50 0.09 11.29
C ASN A 479 15.10 -1.29 11.04
N VAL A 480 16.21 -1.58 11.71
CA VAL A 480 16.89 -2.87 11.60
C VAL A 480 16.52 -3.74 12.78
N SER A 481 15.34 -4.35 12.72
CA SER A 481 14.93 -5.34 13.71
C SER A 481 15.83 -6.58 13.62
N ARG A 482 15.95 -7.33 14.72
CA ARG A 482 16.68 -8.59 14.71
C ARG A 482 16.10 -9.58 13.70
N ARG A 483 14.77 -9.64 13.62
CA ARG A 483 14.02 -10.51 12.69
C ARG A 483 14.32 -10.19 11.23
N PHE A 484 14.53 -8.91 10.90
CA PHE A 484 15.00 -8.47 9.60
C PHE A 484 16.49 -8.76 9.36
N ALA A 485 17.35 -8.50 10.35
CA ALA A 485 18.81 -8.61 10.18
C ALA A 485 19.32 -10.07 10.07
N GLU A 486 18.70 -11.01 10.78
CA GLU A 486 19.10 -12.42 10.78
C GLU A 486 19.19 -13.06 9.37
N PRO A 487 18.18 -12.93 8.49
CA PRO A 487 18.20 -13.51 7.14
C PRO A 487 19.06 -12.77 6.10
N VAL A 488 19.66 -11.62 6.42
CA VAL A 488 20.36 -10.75 5.45
C VAL A 488 21.88 -10.78 5.64
N ASP A 489 22.65 -11.23 4.64
CA ASP A 489 24.09 -11.44 4.76
C ASP A 489 24.93 -10.16 4.80
N LEU A 490 24.52 -9.13 4.07
CA LEU A 490 25.21 -7.84 4.00
C LEU A 490 24.20 -6.71 4.20
N LEU A 491 24.47 -5.77 5.12
CA LEU A 491 23.59 -4.64 5.40
C LEU A 491 24.38 -3.34 5.31
N THR A 492 23.91 -2.39 4.49
CA THR A 492 24.44 -1.03 4.42
C THR A 492 23.32 0.00 4.46
N ALA A 493 23.63 1.19 4.97
CA ALA A 493 22.74 2.34 5.02
C ALA A 493 23.31 3.56 4.32
N HIS A 494 22.46 4.54 4.01
CA HIS A 494 22.88 5.90 3.71
C HIS A 494 23.77 6.47 4.83
N ARG A 495 24.77 7.28 4.45
CA ARG A 495 25.69 7.94 5.38
C ARG A 495 25.43 9.44 5.46
N LEU A 496 24.62 10.00 4.57
CA LEU A 496 24.26 11.40 4.55
C LEU A 496 22.76 11.61 4.84
N ALA A 497 22.46 12.63 5.66
CA ALA A 497 21.13 13.18 5.90
C ALA A 497 21.23 14.71 5.78
N PRO A 498 20.77 15.33 4.68
CA PRO A 498 19.98 14.78 3.56
C PRO A 498 20.67 13.67 2.75
N HIS A 499 19.89 12.79 2.10
CA HIS A 499 20.36 11.57 1.41
C HIS A 499 21.03 11.81 0.06
N GLU A 500 22.10 12.60 0.07
CA GLU A 500 22.92 12.90 -1.11
C GLU A 500 23.71 11.67 -1.60
N ASP A 501 23.88 10.64 -0.76
CA ASP A 501 24.66 9.42 -1.06
C ASP A 501 23.80 8.16 -1.31
N ALA A 502 22.54 8.37 -1.68
CA ALA A 502 21.57 7.28 -1.83
C ALA A 502 21.99 6.31 -2.95
N TRP A 503 22.66 6.78 -3.99
CA TRP A 503 23.09 5.94 -5.12
C TRP A 503 24.37 5.18 -4.81
N GLU A 504 25.33 5.86 -4.17
CA GLU A 504 26.58 5.31 -3.68
C GLU A 504 26.32 4.17 -2.70
N THR A 505 25.28 4.29 -1.87
CA THR A 505 24.87 3.22 -0.94
C THR A 505 24.38 1.97 -1.69
N ARG A 506 23.56 2.15 -2.72
CA ARG A 506 23.04 1.02 -3.51
C ARG A 506 24.14 0.33 -4.30
N GLU A 507 25.02 1.11 -4.92
CA GLU A 507 26.18 0.57 -5.62
C GLU A 507 27.15 -0.13 -4.66
N ARG A 508 27.35 0.41 -3.45
CA ARG A 508 28.15 -0.25 -2.40
C ARG A 508 27.58 -1.63 -2.04
N ALA A 509 26.27 -1.75 -1.84
CA ALA A 509 25.62 -3.04 -1.57
C ALA A 509 25.85 -4.06 -2.70
N ALA A 510 25.70 -3.62 -3.96
CA ALA A 510 25.94 -4.45 -5.14
C ALA A 510 27.41 -4.90 -5.23
N ARG A 511 28.36 -3.98 -5.01
CA ARG A 511 29.81 -4.27 -5.03
C ARG A 511 30.23 -5.21 -3.91
N HIS A 512 29.69 -5.04 -2.69
CA HIS A 512 29.96 -5.94 -1.58
C HIS A 512 29.46 -7.35 -1.87
N LEU A 513 28.27 -7.49 -2.44
CA LEU A 513 27.73 -8.79 -2.85
C LEU A 513 28.64 -9.47 -3.88
N VAL A 514 28.96 -8.79 -4.98
CA VAL A 514 29.80 -9.35 -6.04
C VAL A 514 31.19 -9.74 -5.54
N ARG A 515 31.78 -8.92 -4.65
CA ARG A 515 33.07 -9.24 -4.01
C ARG A 515 32.98 -10.52 -3.18
N CYS A 516 31.98 -10.64 -2.30
CA CYS A 516 31.80 -11.81 -1.45
C CYS A 516 31.56 -13.09 -2.27
N LEU A 517 30.73 -13.01 -3.32
CA LEU A 517 30.46 -14.14 -4.21
C LEU A 517 31.74 -14.59 -4.95
N ARG A 518 32.53 -13.65 -5.48
CA ARG A 518 33.78 -13.96 -6.20
C ARG A 518 34.84 -14.55 -5.27
N ASP A 519 34.96 -13.99 -4.07
CA ASP A 519 35.99 -14.38 -3.11
C ASP A 519 35.56 -15.62 -2.30
N GLY A 520 34.29 -16.06 -2.42
CA GLY A 520 33.71 -17.18 -1.67
C GLY A 520 33.56 -16.89 -0.17
N THR A 521 33.46 -15.62 0.22
CA THR A 521 33.44 -15.19 1.62
C THR A 521 32.03 -14.94 2.13
N ARG A 522 31.77 -15.36 3.38
CA ARG A 522 30.53 -15.07 4.10
C ARG A 522 30.87 -14.37 5.42
N PRO A 523 30.76 -13.03 5.48
CA PRO A 523 31.21 -12.29 6.64
C PRO A 523 30.29 -12.48 7.85
N HIS A 524 30.85 -12.29 9.04
CA HIS A 524 30.09 -12.14 10.26
C HIS A 524 29.44 -10.76 10.32
N ARG A 525 28.31 -10.65 11.03
CA ARG A 525 27.65 -9.38 11.31
C ARG A 525 27.51 -9.21 12.82
N ALA A 526 27.97 -8.08 13.34
CA ALA A 526 27.72 -7.67 14.71
C ALA A 526 26.57 -6.66 14.72
N TRP A 527 25.45 -7.02 15.33
CA TRP A 527 24.25 -6.18 15.42
C TRP A 527 24.10 -5.64 16.83
N VAL A 528 23.94 -4.32 16.96
CA VAL A 528 23.66 -3.64 18.23
C VAL A 528 22.42 -2.78 18.07
N ARG A 529 21.52 -2.86 19.03
CA ARG A 529 20.35 -1.99 19.12
C ARG A 529 20.58 -0.91 20.15
N ILE A 530 20.16 0.32 19.84
CA ILE A 530 20.36 1.46 20.71
C ILE A 530 18.98 2.05 21.02
N PRO A 531 18.57 2.14 22.30
CA PRO A 531 17.23 2.61 22.66
C PRO A 531 17.14 4.15 22.60
N VAL A 532 17.35 4.68 21.39
CA VAL A 532 17.22 6.08 21.02
C VAL A 532 16.33 6.15 19.79
N LEU A 533 15.32 7.01 19.84
CA LEU A 533 14.49 7.38 18.70
C LEU A 533 14.49 8.91 18.58
N LEU A 534 14.95 9.40 17.44
CA LEU A 534 15.02 10.83 17.14
C LEU A 534 14.30 11.10 15.83
N PRO A 535 13.66 12.27 15.67
CA PRO A 535 13.15 12.68 14.37
C PRO A 535 14.32 12.92 13.40
N GLY A 536 14.10 12.67 12.10
CA GLY A 536 15.15 12.76 11.07
C GLY A 536 15.83 14.14 11.02
N GLU A 537 15.07 15.19 11.31
CA GLU A 537 15.50 16.58 11.33
C GLU A 537 16.44 16.91 12.50
N LYS A 538 16.53 16.04 13.52
CA LYS A 538 17.58 16.10 14.55
C LYS A 538 18.83 15.31 14.19
N THR A 539 18.75 14.42 13.20
CA THR A 539 19.83 13.47 12.88
C THR A 539 20.59 13.80 11.60
N SER A 540 20.48 15.05 11.12
CA SER A 540 21.24 15.50 9.95
C SER A 540 22.75 15.34 10.15
N THR A 541 23.41 14.69 9.19
CA THR A 541 24.86 14.45 9.22
C THR A 541 25.69 15.69 8.91
N ARG A 542 25.05 16.84 8.66
CA ARG A 542 25.71 18.14 8.52
C ARG A 542 26.12 18.74 9.87
N LEU A 543 25.47 18.32 10.96
CA LEU A 543 25.65 18.85 12.31
C LEU A 543 26.29 17.82 13.24
N GLU A 544 26.98 18.29 14.28
CA GLU A 544 27.39 17.42 15.38
C GLU A 544 26.16 17.05 16.23
N PRO A 545 26.11 15.83 16.81
CA PRO A 545 27.15 14.78 16.77
C PRO A 545 27.05 13.83 15.57
N ALA A 546 25.97 13.89 14.78
CA ALA A 546 25.75 12.98 13.66
C ALA A 546 26.93 12.98 12.66
N LYS A 547 27.46 14.17 12.35
CA LYS A 547 28.63 14.36 11.47
C LYS A 547 29.82 13.49 11.87
N SER A 548 30.28 13.57 13.13
CA SER A 548 31.44 12.80 13.59
C SER A 548 31.14 11.31 13.84
N LEU A 549 29.89 10.96 14.12
CA LEU A 549 29.44 9.57 14.21
C LEU A 549 29.49 8.89 12.83
N TYR A 550 28.85 9.47 11.82
CA TYR A 550 28.83 8.92 10.45
C TYR A 550 30.21 8.98 9.77
N ALA A 551 31.00 10.02 10.01
CA ALA A 551 32.38 10.09 9.51
C ALA A 551 33.25 8.92 10.03
N SER A 552 32.96 8.40 11.22
CA SER A 552 33.72 7.29 11.79
C SER A 552 33.45 5.93 11.12
N LEU A 553 32.35 5.78 10.37
CA LEU A 553 32.07 4.55 9.62
C LEU A 553 33.20 4.25 8.63
N ALA A 554 33.68 5.26 7.90
CA ALA A 554 34.78 5.13 6.96
C ALA A 554 36.13 4.80 7.63
N GLU A 555 36.30 5.12 8.91
CA GLU A 555 37.50 4.72 9.68
C GLU A 555 37.41 3.26 10.15
N ILE A 556 36.20 2.80 10.51
CA ILE A 556 35.95 1.39 10.87
C ILE A 556 36.17 0.48 9.64
N GLU A 557 35.71 0.89 8.46
CA GLU A 557 35.91 0.15 7.21
C GLU A 557 37.38 -0.04 6.80
N LYS A 558 38.27 0.86 7.22
CA LYS A 558 39.72 0.75 6.93
C LYS A 558 40.41 -0.31 7.77
N LEU A 559 39.77 -0.81 8.82
CA LEU A 559 40.36 -1.81 9.70
C LEU A 559 40.46 -3.17 8.97
N PRO A 560 41.63 -3.84 9.01
CA PRO A 560 41.77 -5.16 8.41
C PRO A 560 40.76 -6.15 8.99
N GLY A 561 40.03 -6.84 8.12
CA GLY A 561 38.99 -7.80 8.53
C GLY A 561 37.59 -7.21 8.61
N ILE A 562 37.41 -5.90 8.41
CA ILE A 562 36.08 -5.27 8.26
C ILE A 562 35.73 -5.09 6.78
N LEU A 563 34.48 -5.37 6.44
CA LEU A 563 33.91 -5.16 5.11
C LEU A 563 33.07 -3.88 5.06
N ASP A 564 32.21 -3.64 6.05
CA ASP A 564 31.31 -2.48 6.10
C ASP A 564 30.92 -2.13 7.55
N ALA A 565 30.56 -0.87 7.77
CA ALA A 565 29.94 -0.39 9.00
C ALA A 565 28.78 0.55 8.65
N ALA A 566 27.61 0.29 9.23
CA ALA A 566 26.38 1.02 8.96
C ALA A 566 25.63 1.39 10.25
N LEU A 567 24.97 2.54 10.22
CA LEU A 567 24.22 3.12 11.33
C LEU A 567 22.85 3.60 10.84
N TRP A 568 21.81 3.15 11.53
CA TRP A 568 20.43 3.56 11.35
C TRP A 568 19.96 4.34 12.56
N VAL A 569 19.19 5.40 12.31
CA VAL A 569 18.57 6.22 13.37
C VAL A 569 17.17 5.73 13.74
N GLY A 570 16.55 4.92 12.87
CA GLY A 570 15.19 4.43 13.02
C GLY A 570 14.12 5.41 12.53
N TYR A 571 12.95 4.89 12.19
CA TYR A 571 11.82 5.69 11.71
C TYR A 571 10.93 6.08 12.88
N ALA A 572 10.81 7.39 13.12
CA ALA A 572 10.25 7.92 14.36
C ALA A 572 8.72 7.80 14.47
N TRP A 573 7.99 7.72 13.36
CA TRP A 573 6.54 7.97 13.36
C TRP A 573 5.65 6.71 13.28
N ALA A 574 6.20 5.53 13.00
CA ALA A 574 5.40 4.31 12.84
C ALA A 574 4.83 3.73 14.16
N ASP A 575 5.36 4.12 15.32
CA ASP A 575 5.04 3.52 16.63
C ASP A 575 5.02 1.98 16.56
N GLU A 576 6.17 1.39 16.22
CA GLU A 576 6.35 -0.06 16.18
C GLU A 576 7.47 -0.48 17.11
N PRO A 577 7.45 -1.72 17.66
CA PRO A 577 8.48 -2.20 18.55
C PRO A 577 9.88 -2.06 17.97
N ARG A 578 10.02 -2.17 16.64
CA ARG A 578 11.29 -2.07 15.89
C ARG A 578 11.89 -0.65 15.86
N CYS A 579 11.10 0.40 16.07
CA CYS A 579 11.51 1.81 15.94
C CYS A 579 12.54 2.25 16.99
N GLN A 580 13.82 2.21 16.61
CA GLN A 580 14.95 2.78 17.34
C GLN A 580 16.24 2.65 16.51
N ALA A 581 17.30 3.32 16.94
CA ALA A 581 18.60 3.26 16.29
C ALA A 581 19.24 1.86 16.34
N ALA A 582 20.05 1.54 15.33
CA ALA A 582 20.76 0.28 15.22
C ALA A 582 22.12 0.46 14.52
N ILE A 583 23.08 -0.41 14.84
CA ILE A 583 24.39 -0.49 14.20
C ILE A 583 24.61 -1.91 13.72
N VAL A 584 25.16 -2.03 12.50
CA VAL A 584 25.67 -3.28 11.98
C VAL A 584 27.10 -3.07 11.49
N VAL A 585 28.04 -3.87 12.00
CA VAL A 585 29.40 -3.96 11.47
C VAL A 585 29.57 -5.35 10.87
N THR A 586 29.99 -5.39 9.61
CA THR A 586 30.12 -6.63 8.82
C THR A 586 31.59 -6.86 8.52
N GLY A 587 32.10 -8.08 8.75
CA GLY A 587 33.53 -8.39 8.55
C GLY A 587 33.88 -9.87 8.67
N GLU A 588 35.09 -10.22 8.26
CA GLU A 588 35.68 -11.55 8.43
C GLU A 588 36.13 -11.79 9.88
N ASP A 589 36.52 -10.74 10.59
CA ASP A 589 36.88 -10.79 12.00
C ASP A 589 35.65 -10.51 12.89
N ALA A 590 35.09 -11.59 13.44
CA ALA A 590 33.90 -11.55 14.28
C ALA A 590 34.08 -10.71 15.55
N GLU A 591 35.24 -10.82 16.21
CA GLU A 591 35.52 -10.15 17.48
C GLU A 591 35.75 -8.66 17.25
N LEU A 592 36.47 -8.30 16.19
CA LEU A 592 36.69 -6.91 15.80
C LEU A 592 35.38 -6.22 15.40
N ALA A 593 34.53 -6.90 14.62
CA ALA A 593 33.22 -6.39 14.23
C ALA A 593 32.35 -6.08 15.45
N ALA A 594 32.30 -7.00 16.42
CA ALA A 594 31.58 -6.79 17.69
C ALA A 594 32.15 -5.60 18.47
N ALA A 595 33.47 -5.55 18.65
CA ALA A 595 34.12 -4.48 19.40
C ALA A 595 33.84 -3.08 18.84
N GLU A 596 33.91 -2.91 17.51
CA GLU A 596 33.66 -1.63 16.85
C GLU A 596 32.16 -1.27 16.82
N ALA A 597 31.26 -2.26 16.66
CA ALA A 597 29.82 -2.03 16.75
C ALA A 597 29.42 -1.50 18.13
N GLU A 598 29.88 -2.14 19.20
CA GLU A 598 29.58 -1.71 20.57
C GLU A 598 30.20 -0.35 20.91
N LYS A 599 31.42 -0.09 20.44
CA LYS A 599 32.11 1.19 20.63
C LYS A 599 31.34 2.33 19.94
N LEU A 600 30.86 2.11 18.72
CA LEU A 600 30.03 3.09 18.02
C LEU A 600 28.67 3.25 18.70
N ALA A 601 28.06 2.16 19.18
CA ALA A 601 26.80 2.19 19.93
C ALA A 601 26.91 3.02 21.22
N ARG A 602 27.98 2.81 21.99
CA ARG A 602 28.29 3.60 23.19
C ARG A 602 28.46 5.08 22.86
N ARG A 603 29.19 5.41 21.79
CA ARG A 603 29.36 6.81 21.35
C ARG A 603 28.03 7.46 20.95
N TYR A 604 27.19 6.75 20.21
CA TYR A 604 25.87 7.25 19.82
C TYR A 604 24.97 7.45 21.05
N TRP A 605 24.96 6.48 21.98
CA TRP A 605 24.22 6.58 23.23
C TRP A 605 24.64 7.79 24.05
N GLU A 606 25.94 8.00 24.28
CA GLU A 606 26.42 9.14 25.06
C GLU A 606 26.09 10.49 24.39
N ALA A 607 26.13 10.55 23.07
CA ALA A 607 25.84 11.76 22.30
C ALA A 607 24.33 12.05 22.12
N ARG A 608 23.41 11.16 22.57
CA ARG A 608 21.96 11.23 22.28
C ARG A 608 21.29 12.56 22.67
N ARG A 609 21.84 13.26 23.67
CA ARG A 609 21.34 14.55 24.18
C ARG A 609 21.85 15.75 23.38
N ASP A 610 22.94 15.56 22.63
CA ASP A 610 23.60 16.62 21.87
C ASP A 610 23.03 16.77 20.45
N PHE A 611 22.16 15.85 20.01
CA PHE A 611 21.46 15.96 18.73
C PHE A 611 20.50 17.15 18.73
N VAL A 612 20.72 18.07 17.78
CA VAL A 612 19.95 19.30 17.60
C VAL A 612 19.24 19.29 16.25
N PHE A 613 18.17 20.08 16.15
CA PHE A 613 17.50 20.28 14.87
C PHE A 613 18.43 21.00 13.87
N VAL A 614 18.27 20.66 12.59
CA VAL A 614 18.95 21.23 11.41
C VAL A 614 18.99 22.77 11.34
N GLY A 615 18.05 23.45 12.00
CA GLY A 615 17.93 24.89 12.01
C GLY A 615 17.26 25.38 13.29
N PRO A 616 17.23 26.70 13.52
CA PRO A 616 16.57 27.27 14.69
C PRO A 616 15.08 26.96 14.66
N THR A 617 14.54 26.52 15.80
CA THR A 617 13.15 26.06 15.92
C THR A 617 12.26 27.04 16.67
N GLY A 618 10.97 27.00 16.40
CA GLY A 618 9.95 27.69 17.19
C GLY A 618 8.55 27.13 16.96
N GLY A 619 7.56 27.62 17.71
CA GLY A 619 6.16 27.39 17.37
C GLY A 619 5.74 28.18 16.11
N ALA A 620 4.66 27.77 15.43
CA ALA A 620 4.20 28.46 14.21
C ALA A 620 4.02 29.97 14.38
N ASP A 621 3.36 30.40 15.46
CA ASP A 621 3.13 31.83 15.75
C ASP A 621 4.45 32.59 15.99
N GLU A 622 5.42 31.96 16.67
CA GLU A 622 6.75 32.55 16.92
C GLU A 622 7.55 32.68 15.62
N CYS A 623 7.55 31.63 14.80
CA CYS A 623 8.23 31.63 13.50
C CYS A 623 7.64 32.69 12.57
N ILE A 624 6.31 32.79 12.48
CA ILE A 624 5.63 33.81 11.67
C ILE A 624 5.96 35.21 12.19
N ALA A 625 5.91 35.44 13.51
CA ALA A 625 6.23 36.75 14.09
C ALA A 625 7.67 37.19 13.79
N GLN A 626 8.65 36.28 13.92
CA GLN A 626 10.04 36.55 13.58
C GLN A 626 10.22 36.83 12.08
N ALA A 627 9.60 36.02 11.22
CA ALA A 627 9.66 36.23 9.78
C ALA A 627 9.02 37.56 9.34
N VAL A 628 7.90 37.95 9.94
CA VAL A 628 7.23 39.23 9.67
C VAL A 628 8.09 40.41 10.12
N ALA A 629 8.77 40.32 11.27
CA ALA A 629 9.62 41.38 11.80
C ALA A 629 10.99 41.51 11.08
N SER A 630 11.43 40.48 10.37
CA SER A 630 12.72 40.45 9.69
C SER A 630 12.77 41.36 8.45
N THR A 631 13.94 41.89 8.15
CA THR A 631 14.23 42.59 6.88
C THR A 631 14.89 41.68 5.84
N LYS A 632 15.22 40.43 6.20
CA LYS A 632 15.85 39.44 5.30
C LYS A 632 14.77 38.73 4.50
N ARG A 633 14.82 38.82 3.17
CA ARG A 633 13.78 38.32 2.24
C ARG A 633 14.40 37.57 1.04
N PRO A 634 13.81 36.45 0.57
CA PRO A 634 12.67 35.77 1.20
C PRO A 634 13.10 35.12 2.52
N PHE A 635 12.22 35.20 3.53
CA PHE A 635 12.38 34.45 4.79
C PHE A 635 11.66 33.12 4.65
N LEU A 636 12.30 32.00 4.99
CA LEU A 636 11.69 30.68 4.86
C LEU A 636 11.21 30.13 6.20
N ILE A 637 10.05 29.49 6.21
CA ILE A 637 9.58 28.68 7.34
C ILE A 637 9.32 27.27 6.83
N SER A 638 9.88 26.28 7.50
CA SER A 638 9.60 24.87 7.27
C SER A 638 8.45 24.43 8.18
N ASP A 639 7.28 24.15 7.62
CA ASP A 639 6.11 23.57 8.31
C ASP A 639 6.31 22.06 8.46
N SER A 640 6.86 21.64 9.60
CA SER A 640 7.44 20.29 9.73
C SER A 640 6.47 19.18 10.14
N GLY A 641 5.36 19.52 10.81
CA GLY A 641 4.40 18.55 11.34
C GLY A 641 3.57 17.83 10.29
N ASP A 642 3.57 18.32 9.05
CA ASP A 642 2.83 17.75 7.92
C ASP A 642 3.70 17.69 6.65
N ASN A 643 4.92 17.21 6.82
CA ASN A 643 5.89 16.98 5.75
C ASN A 643 5.55 15.70 4.96
N PRO A 644 5.18 15.77 3.66
CA PRO A 644 4.88 14.59 2.86
C PRO A 644 6.06 13.63 2.69
N THR A 645 7.32 14.10 2.75
CA THR A 645 8.50 13.23 2.62
C THR A 645 8.76 12.37 3.84
N ALA A 646 8.23 12.77 5.00
CA ALA A 646 8.28 11.99 6.24
C ALA A 646 7.06 11.07 6.41
N GLY A 647 6.10 11.09 5.49
CA GLY A 647 4.83 10.34 5.58
C GLY A 647 3.60 11.18 5.96
N GLY A 648 3.74 12.50 6.04
CA GLY A 648 2.62 13.41 6.28
C GLY A 648 1.52 13.32 5.20
N ALA A 649 0.29 13.65 5.61
CA ALA A 649 -0.86 13.66 4.70
C ALA A 649 -0.79 14.82 3.70
N GLY A 650 -0.04 15.88 4.01
CA GLY A 650 0.10 17.08 3.19
C GLY A 650 -1.17 17.93 3.14
N ASP A 651 -2.24 17.56 3.84
CA ASP A 651 -3.51 18.27 3.81
C ASP A 651 -3.72 19.16 5.05
N LEU A 652 -2.77 19.24 5.97
CA LEU A 652 -2.95 19.98 7.21
C LEU A 652 -2.93 21.49 6.95
N ALA A 653 -4.09 22.14 7.12
CA ALA A 653 -4.23 23.59 6.96
C ALA A 653 -3.87 24.39 8.24
N TYR A 654 -3.23 23.76 9.24
CA TYR A 654 -2.84 24.41 10.50
C TYR A 654 -2.00 25.69 10.26
N MET A 655 -0.92 25.57 9.48
CA MET A 655 -0.05 26.71 9.17
C MET A 655 -0.78 27.80 8.36
N LEU A 656 -1.65 27.41 7.42
CA LEU A 656 -2.50 28.34 6.68
C LEU A 656 -3.37 29.18 7.64
N GLY A 657 -4.01 28.54 8.61
CA GLY A 657 -4.79 29.23 9.64
C GLY A 657 -3.99 30.26 10.43
N LYS A 658 -2.74 29.93 10.77
CA LYS A 658 -1.82 30.86 11.46
C LYS A 658 -1.42 32.04 10.58
N LEU A 659 -1.12 31.80 9.30
CA LEU A 659 -0.78 32.86 8.34
C LEU A 659 -1.96 33.83 8.14
N LEU A 660 -3.17 33.30 7.95
CA LEU A 660 -4.39 34.10 7.77
C LEU A 660 -4.79 34.89 9.03
N SER A 661 -4.42 34.41 10.21
CA SER A 661 -4.70 35.10 11.48
C SER A 661 -3.71 36.24 11.78
N ASN A 662 -2.57 36.30 11.08
CA ASN A 662 -1.59 37.35 11.28
C ASN A 662 -2.00 38.65 10.56
N ASP A 663 -2.13 39.76 11.30
CA ASP A 663 -2.60 41.03 10.75
C ASP A 663 -1.74 41.60 9.62
N ALA A 664 -0.41 41.44 9.66
CA ALA A 664 0.48 41.97 8.62
C ALA A 664 0.30 41.20 7.30
N ILE A 665 0.12 39.88 7.37
CA ILE A 665 -0.11 39.02 6.21
C ILE A 665 -1.54 39.21 5.70
N ARG A 666 -2.54 39.13 6.57
CA ARG A 666 -3.96 39.31 6.22
C ARG A 666 -4.23 40.66 5.55
N SER A 667 -3.56 41.72 5.98
CA SER A 667 -3.70 43.06 5.38
C SER A 667 -2.89 43.27 4.10
N GLY A 668 -2.05 42.30 3.69
CA GLY A 668 -1.19 42.42 2.52
C GLY A 668 0.07 43.27 2.72
N LYS A 669 0.38 43.68 3.96
CA LYS A 669 1.63 44.40 4.29
C LYS A 669 2.88 43.53 4.16
N VAL A 670 2.72 42.22 4.34
CA VAL A 670 3.75 41.20 4.15
C VAL A 670 3.18 40.15 3.20
N THR A 671 3.92 39.82 2.15
CA THR A 671 3.50 38.77 1.21
C THR A 671 4.03 37.41 1.64
N ALA A 672 3.19 36.38 1.55
CA ALA A 672 3.56 35.01 1.90
C ALA A 672 3.11 34.04 0.81
N VAL A 673 3.90 33.01 0.54
CA VAL A 673 3.47 31.85 -0.27
C VAL A 673 3.52 30.59 0.59
N HIS A 674 2.45 29.80 0.56
CA HIS A 674 2.35 28.53 1.27
C HIS A 674 1.87 27.42 0.33
N PRO A 675 2.79 26.61 -0.23
CA PRO A 675 2.43 25.55 -1.13
C PRO A 675 2.14 24.21 -0.46
N GLY A 676 1.56 23.31 -1.25
CA GLY A 676 1.54 21.88 -0.97
C GLY A 676 0.38 21.42 -0.10
N ILE A 677 -0.68 22.22 0.06
CA ILE A 677 -1.89 21.74 0.75
C ILE A 677 -2.67 20.83 -0.20
N THR A 678 -2.72 19.55 0.14
CA THR A 678 -3.39 18.52 -0.66
C THR A 678 -4.90 18.61 -0.49
N ASP A 679 -5.58 19.01 -1.57
CA ASP A 679 -7.02 19.15 -1.57
C ASP A 679 -7.62 19.03 -2.99
N PRO A 680 -7.86 17.80 -3.47
CA PRO A 680 -8.40 17.58 -4.81
C PRO A 680 -9.74 18.27 -5.06
N LEU A 681 -10.59 18.38 -4.03
CA LEU A 681 -11.89 19.05 -4.16
C LEU A 681 -11.73 20.57 -4.33
N ALA A 682 -10.85 21.19 -3.54
CA ALA A 682 -10.60 22.61 -3.65
C ALA A 682 -9.92 22.97 -4.98
N VAL A 683 -8.96 22.16 -5.43
CA VAL A 683 -8.34 22.30 -6.77
C VAL A 683 -9.39 22.21 -7.88
N ALA A 684 -10.26 21.19 -7.84
CA ALA A 684 -11.32 21.05 -8.84
C ALA A 684 -12.24 22.27 -8.90
N ARG A 685 -12.62 22.85 -7.75
CA ARG A 685 -13.42 24.08 -7.69
C ARG A 685 -12.69 25.28 -8.27
N CYS A 686 -11.37 25.40 -8.06
CA CYS A 686 -10.58 26.45 -8.70
C CYS A 686 -10.58 26.30 -10.23
N PHE A 687 -10.44 25.08 -10.75
CA PHE A 687 -10.54 24.84 -12.19
C PHE A 687 -11.92 25.14 -12.78
N GLU A 688 -13.00 24.83 -12.05
CA GLU A 688 -14.36 25.16 -12.47
C GLU A 688 -14.59 26.69 -12.54
N ALA A 689 -14.03 27.44 -11.60
CA ALA A 689 -14.21 28.89 -11.53
C ALA A 689 -13.29 29.66 -12.50
N GLY A 690 -12.07 29.18 -12.73
CA GLY A 690 -11.09 29.78 -13.62
C GLY A 690 -10.24 30.91 -13.00
N VAL A 691 -9.13 31.24 -13.65
CA VAL A 691 -8.21 32.30 -13.22
C VAL A 691 -8.93 33.66 -13.18
N GLY A 692 -8.70 34.42 -12.10
CA GLY A 692 -9.31 35.72 -11.85
C GLY A 692 -10.65 35.68 -11.10
N ALA A 693 -11.26 34.50 -10.94
CA ALA A 693 -12.48 34.37 -10.15
C ALA A 693 -12.18 34.40 -8.64
N GLU A 694 -13.14 34.92 -7.87
CA GLU A 694 -13.16 34.81 -6.41
C GLU A 694 -13.87 33.52 -5.99
N VAL A 695 -13.28 32.79 -5.07
CA VAL A 695 -13.79 31.52 -4.55
C VAL A 695 -13.74 31.51 -3.02
N THR A 696 -14.67 30.77 -2.41
CA THR A 696 -14.60 30.40 -0.99
C THR A 696 -14.53 28.88 -0.90
N LEU A 697 -13.46 28.39 -0.29
CA LEU A 697 -13.07 26.98 -0.28
C LEU A 697 -12.93 26.48 1.15
N SER A 698 -13.30 25.22 1.38
CA SER A 698 -12.96 24.48 2.59
C SER A 698 -11.70 23.66 2.30
N VAL A 699 -10.56 24.12 2.82
CA VAL A 699 -9.20 23.71 2.43
C VAL A 699 -8.56 22.85 3.52
N GLY A 700 -8.05 21.68 3.13
CA GLY A 700 -7.26 20.79 3.98
C GLY A 700 -8.06 20.10 5.09
N GLY A 701 -7.38 19.35 5.96
CA GLY A 701 -7.94 18.68 7.15
C GLY A 701 -9.03 17.65 6.85
N LYS A 702 -8.96 17.01 5.68
CA LYS A 702 -9.87 15.95 5.20
C LYS A 702 -9.32 14.55 5.47
N VAL A 703 -8.01 14.44 5.69
CA VAL A 703 -7.29 13.22 6.06
C VAL A 703 -6.86 13.33 7.53
N ASP A 704 -6.08 14.35 7.92
CA ASP A 704 -5.75 14.61 9.33
C ASP A 704 -6.59 15.78 9.87
N ALA A 705 -7.80 15.47 10.34
CA ALA A 705 -8.68 16.46 10.98
C ALA A 705 -8.23 16.82 12.41
N ASN A 706 -7.41 15.98 13.06
CA ASN A 706 -7.11 16.08 14.49
C ASN A 706 -6.21 17.27 14.85
N HIS A 707 -5.37 17.71 13.92
CA HIS A 707 -4.34 18.74 14.19
C HIS A 707 -4.61 20.08 13.51
N GLY A 708 -5.77 20.26 12.87
CA GLY A 708 -6.02 21.50 12.12
C GLY A 708 -7.39 21.68 11.50
N GLY A 709 -8.17 20.63 11.25
CA GLY A 709 -9.45 20.73 10.54
C GLY A 709 -9.37 21.43 9.17
N PRO A 710 -10.46 21.42 8.39
CA PRO A 710 -10.55 22.25 7.21
C PRO A 710 -10.62 23.74 7.57
N TYR A 711 -9.89 24.57 6.84
CA TYR A 711 -9.95 26.04 6.95
C TYR A 711 -10.75 26.65 5.81
N GLU A 712 -11.55 27.68 6.14
CA GLU A 712 -12.23 28.48 5.13
C GLU A 712 -11.24 29.47 4.50
N LEU A 713 -11.02 29.33 3.19
CA LEU A 713 -10.17 30.19 2.37
C LEU A 713 -11.04 30.94 1.36
N THR A 714 -11.20 32.24 1.54
CA THR A 714 -11.79 33.14 0.53
C THR A 714 -10.68 33.91 -0.18
N GLY A 715 -10.62 33.81 -1.51
CA GLY A 715 -9.55 34.44 -2.27
C GLY A 715 -9.76 34.42 -3.78
N THR A 716 -8.86 35.10 -4.50
CA THR A 716 -8.84 35.15 -5.97
C THR A 716 -7.89 34.10 -6.52
N ILE A 717 -8.30 33.39 -7.57
CA ILE A 717 -7.43 32.40 -8.25
C ILE A 717 -6.42 33.17 -9.11
N GLU A 718 -5.13 33.07 -8.76
CA GLU A 718 -4.03 33.73 -9.50
C GLU A 718 -3.50 32.87 -10.65
N ALA A 719 -3.41 31.57 -10.44
CA ALA A 719 -2.88 30.64 -11.45
C ALA A 719 -3.48 29.24 -11.31
N LEU A 720 -3.52 28.52 -12.43
CA LEU A 720 -3.89 27.11 -12.52
C LEU A 720 -2.84 26.40 -13.36
N GLN A 721 -2.36 25.25 -12.89
CA GLN A 721 -1.44 24.39 -13.62
C GLN A 721 -2.07 23.01 -13.77
N ARG A 722 -2.05 22.48 -14.99
CA ARG A 722 -2.42 21.08 -15.24
C ARG A 722 -1.22 20.16 -15.01
N ALA A 723 -1.50 18.93 -14.59
CA ALA A 723 -0.52 17.85 -14.55
C ALA A 723 0.18 17.70 -15.92
N THR A 724 1.51 17.52 -15.89
CA THR A 724 2.32 17.23 -17.08
C THR A 724 3.01 15.87 -16.95
N GLU A 725 3.37 15.27 -18.08
CA GLU A 725 4.20 14.05 -18.12
C GLU A 725 5.70 14.34 -17.90
N GLN A 726 6.07 15.61 -17.74
CA GLN A 726 7.45 16.02 -17.58
C GLN A 726 7.94 15.59 -16.20
N LYS A 727 8.95 14.73 -16.17
CA LYS A 727 9.59 14.29 -14.92
C LYS A 727 10.31 15.48 -14.26
N ASP A 728 10.18 15.61 -12.95
CA ASP A 728 10.92 16.62 -12.16
C ASP A 728 12.41 16.22 -12.07
N ARG A 729 12.73 14.92 -12.15
CA ARG A 729 14.12 14.41 -12.18
C ARG A 729 14.37 13.42 -13.34
N ALA A 730 15.60 13.42 -13.87
CA ALA A 730 15.99 12.56 -15.00
C ALA A 730 15.84 11.05 -14.72
N GLU A 731 15.96 10.65 -13.46
CA GLU A 731 16.03 9.24 -13.03
C GLU A 731 14.66 8.59 -12.75
N GLY A 732 13.58 9.37 -12.64
CA GLY A 732 12.30 8.82 -12.18
C GLY A 732 12.26 8.62 -10.65
N GLY A 733 11.24 9.15 -9.99
CA GLY A 733 10.98 8.98 -8.56
C GLY A 733 9.49 8.94 -8.22
N ALA A 734 9.17 8.63 -6.95
CA ALA A 734 7.79 8.63 -6.43
C ALA A 734 7.07 9.99 -6.59
N TYR A 735 7.83 11.05 -6.82
CA TYR A 735 7.38 12.44 -6.92
C TYR A 735 7.16 12.94 -8.36
N ASP A 736 7.54 12.17 -9.39
CA ASP A 736 7.57 12.62 -10.80
C ASP A 736 6.21 12.55 -11.53
N ARG A 737 5.10 12.35 -10.81
CA ARG A 737 3.77 12.44 -11.45
C ARG A 737 3.34 13.90 -11.48
N GLY A 738 3.01 14.41 -12.66
CA GLY A 738 2.35 15.71 -12.78
C GLY A 738 1.09 15.78 -11.91
N VAL A 739 0.84 16.96 -11.34
CA VAL A 739 -0.31 17.21 -10.46
C VAL A 739 -1.02 18.48 -10.87
N ASP A 740 -2.36 18.46 -10.85
CA ASP A 740 -3.16 19.66 -11.01
C ASP A 740 -2.98 20.55 -9.77
N MET A 741 -2.72 21.83 -9.99
CA MET A 741 -2.46 22.80 -8.93
C MET A 741 -3.22 24.10 -9.14
N ALA A 742 -3.63 24.73 -8.04
CA ALA A 742 -4.29 26.03 -8.05
C ALA A 742 -3.64 26.97 -7.03
N ALA A 743 -3.23 28.15 -7.49
CA ALA A 743 -2.76 29.23 -6.62
C ALA A 743 -3.93 30.16 -6.29
N VAL A 744 -4.29 30.26 -5.01
CA VAL A 744 -5.38 31.11 -4.51
C VAL A 744 -4.80 32.15 -3.56
N LYS A 745 -5.05 33.43 -3.86
CA LYS A 745 -4.60 34.55 -3.04
C LYS A 745 -5.68 35.08 -2.12
N SER A 746 -5.35 35.19 -0.85
CA SER A 746 -6.19 35.80 0.19
C SER A 746 -5.37 36.81 0.98
N GLY A 747 -5.70 38.10 0.86
CA GLY A 747 -4.89 39.17 1.44
C GLY A 747 -3.44 39.13 0.93
N GLY A 748 -2.48 38.99 1.83
CA GLY A 748 -1.06 38.84 1.51
C GLY A 748 -0.57 37.41 1.30
N VAL A 749 -1.40 36.37 1.52
CA VAL A 749 -0.98 34.97 1.33
C VAL A 749 -1.45 34.43 -0.02
N THR A 750 -0.54 33.80 -0.77
CA THR A 750 -0.85 32.95 -1.92
C THR A 750 -0.69 31.48 -1.49
N VAL A 751 -1.79 30.74 -1.51
CA VAL A 751 -1.83 29.32 -1.14
C VAL A 751 -1.79 28.49 -2.42
N ILE A 752 -0.88 27.53 -2.52
CA ILE A 752 -0.85 26.59 -3.64
C ILE A 752 -1.47 25.27 -3.19
N LEU A 753 -2.68 25.02 -3.70
CA LEU A 753 -3.44 23.79 -3.50
C LEU A 753 -3.01 22.76 -4.54
N VAL A 754 -2.88 21.50 -4.14
CA VAL A 754 -2.45 20.41 -5.01
C VAL A 754 -3.47 19.26 -5.00
N GLU A 755 -3.74 18.67 -6.17
CA GLU A 755 -4.71 17.57 -6.30
C GLU A 755 -4.24 16.29 -5.59
N ARG A 756 -2.95 16.01 -5.69
CA ARG A 756 -2.25 14.91 -5.02
C ARG A 756 -1.10 15.46 -4.18
N ARG A 757 -0.70 14.69 -3.17
CA ARG A 757 0.45 15.01 -2.32
C ARG A 757 1.69 15.27 -3.17
N LYS A 758 2.24 16.48 -3.06
CA LYS A 758 3.47 16.90 -3.73
C LYS A 758 4.31 17.75 -2.78
N PRO A 759 5.55 17.36 -2.47
CA PRO A 759 6.49 18.23 -1.77
C PRO A 759 7.02 19.31 -2.72
N PHE A 760 7.41 20.46 -2.16
CA PHE A 760 8.01 21.58 -2.88
C PHE A 760 9.46 21.70 -2.45
N HIS A 761 10.39 21.26 -3.31
CA HIS A 761 11.82 21.13 -3.03
C HIS A 761 12.70 22.04 -3.88
N THR A 762 12.18 22.46 -5.03
CA THR A 762 12.95 23.16 -6.07
C THR A 762 12.20 24.39 -6.54
N LEU A 763 12.88 25.32 -7.21
CA LEU A 763 12.20 26.44 -7.86
C LEU A 763 11.20 25.97 -8.93
N ALA A 764 11.49 24.86 -9.58
CA ALA A 764 10.62 24.28 -10.62
C ALA A 764 9.24 23.90 -10.07
N ASP A 765 9.14 23.47 -8.79
CA ASP A 765 7.87 23.10 -8.18
C ASP A 765 6.89 24.28 -8.08
N PHE A 766 7.40 25.51 -7.95
CA PHE A 766 6.58 26.73 -7.86
C PHE A 766 6.32 27.38 -9.22
N LEU A 767 7.31 27.32 -10.11
CA LEU A 767 7.21 27.94 -11.43
C LEU A 767 6.40 27.06 -12.40
N GLY A 768 6.55 25.74 -12.32
CA GLY A 768 6.03 24.81 -13.30
C GLY A 768 6.72 24.91 -14.67
N PRO A 769 6.19 24.23 -15.70
CA PRO A 769 6.69 24.33 -17.06
C PRO A 769 6.58 25.77 -17.60
N ALA A 770 7.48 26.13 -18.53
CA ALA A 770 7.53 27.47 -19.12
C ALA A 770 6.19 27.91 -19.75
N ASP A 771 5.47 26.97 -20.35
CA ASP A 771 4.11 27.16 -20.86
C ASP A 771 3.11 26.42 -19.95
N GLY A 772 2.21 27.16 -19.30
CA GLY A 772 1.13 26.59 -18.50
C GLY A 772 1.49 26.17 -17.06
N GLY A 773 2.66 26.56 -16.56
CA GLY A 773 3.03 26.43 -15.15
C GLY A 773 2.35 27.46 -14.24
N LEU A 774 2.44 27.25 -12.93
CA LEU A 774 1.91 28.19 -11.93
C LEU A 774 2.54 29.59 -12.03
N GLY A 775 3.81 29.69 -12.42
CA GLY A 775 4.53 30.95 -12.59
C GLY A 775 4.75 31.73 -11.29
N ILE A 776 4.60 31.07 -10.13
CA ILE A 776 4.78 31.71 -8.83
C ILE A 776 6.27 31.67 -8.47
N ASP A 777 6.95 32.81 -8.53
CA ASP A 777 8.36 32.89 -8.13
C ASP A 777 8.48 33.13 -6.61
N PRO A 778 8.89 32.13 -5.80
CA PRO A 778 8.95 32.27 -4.35
C PRO A 778 9.95 33.35 -3.89
N ARG A 779 10.91 33.74 -4.74
CA ARG A 779 11.88 34.80 -4.43
C ARG A 779 11.26 36.19 -4.36
N THR A 780 10.05 36.35 -4.90
CA THR A 780 9.33 37.63 -4.93
C THR A 780 8.49 37.87 -3.68
N PHE A 781 8.36 36.87 -2.80
CA PHE A 781 7.58 36.94 -1.58
C PHE A 781 8.45 37.35 -0.38
N ASP A 782 7.83 38.01 0.59
CA ASP A 782 8.52 38.31 1.83
C ASP A 782 8.77 37.04 2.67
N LEU A 783 7.82 36.11 2.62
CA LEU A 783 7.79 34.87 3.38
C LEU A 783 7.44 33.67 2.48
N VAL A 784 8.17 32.57 2.63
CA VAL A 784 7.91 31.31 1.92
C VAL A 784 7.76 30.20 2.96
N VAL A 785 6.61 29.53 3.00
CA VAL A 785 6.30 28.52 4.03
C VAL A 785 6.07 27.15 3.40
N VAL A 786 7.05 26.25 3.47
CA VAL A 786 7.03 24.95 2.78
C VAL A 786 6.82 23.79 3.75
N LYS A 787 6.07 22.77 3.32
CA LYS A 787 5.79 21.55 4.10
C LYS A 787 6.92 20.52 3.98
N ILE A 788 8.07 20.80 4.57
CA ILE A 788 9.26 19.92 4.55
C ILE A 788 9.96 19.90 5.91
N GLY A 789 10.83 18.91 6.10
CA GLY A 789 11.62 18.72 7.32
C GLY A 789 12.83 19.65 7.44
N TYR A 790 13.66 19.65 6.40
CA TYR A 790 14.78 20.58 6.22
C TYR A 790 14.68 21.22 4.84
N LEU A 791 15.27 22.40 4.69
CA LEU A 791 15.36 23.03 3.37
C LEU A 791 16.30 22.22 2.46
N GLU A 792 15.76 21.77 1.33
CA GLU A 792 16.53 21.21 0.22
C GLU A 792 17.52 22.26 -0.34
N PRO A 793 18.62 21.86 -0.98
CA PRO A 793 19.72 22.76 -1.36
C PRO A 793 19.27 24.04 -2.07
N GLU A 794 18.37 23.96 -3.06
CA GLU A 794 17.87 25.15 -3.78
C GLU A 794 17.10 26.12 -2.89
N LEU A 795 16.25 25.61 -2.00
CA LEU A 795 15.47 26.44 -1.08
C LEU A 795 16.35 27.02 0.02
N TYR A 796 17.33 26.25 0.49
CA TYR A 796 18.31 26.70 1.47
C TYR A 796 19.16 27.84 0.91
N ASP A 797 19.67 27.70 -0.32
CA ASP A 797 20.48 28.72 -0.98
C ASP A 797 19.67 29.98 -1.31
N MET A 798 18.36 29.84 -1.55
CA MET A 798 17.44 30.95 -1.76
C MET A 798 17.13 31.71 -0.46
N ALA A 799 17.19 31.06 0.70
CA ALA A 799 16.76 31.66 1.96
C ALA A 799 17.72 32.76 2.43
N ALA A 800 17.20 33.97 2.61
CA ALA A 800 17.97 35.03 3.28
C ALA A 800 18.07 34.77 4.80
N ASP A 801 17.06 34.09 5.36
CA ASP A 801 17.03 33.50 6.69
C ASP A 801 15.94 32.43 6.74
N TRP A 802 15.98 31.52 7.72
CA TRP A 802 14.93 30.51 7.86
C TRP A 802 14.75 29.95 9.27
N LEU A 803 13.56 29.38 9.52
CA LEU A 803 13.20 28.69 10.77
C LEU A 803 12.49 27.37 10.49
N LEU A 804 12.62 26.42 11.42
CA LEU A 804 11.86 25.18 11.45
C LEU A 804 10.69 25.32 12.43
N ALA A 805 9.46 25.38 11.91
CA ALA A 805 8.27 25.46 12.76
C ALA A 805 7.86 24.05 13.22
N LEU A 806 7.89 23.82 14.54
CA LEU A 806 7.50 22.56 15.17
C LEU A 806 5.97 22.45 15.28
N THR A 807 5.30 22.41 14.13
CA THR A 807 3.85 22.30 14.01
C THR A 807 3.36 20.90 14.41
N PRO A 808 2.12 20.79 14.92
CA PRO A 808 1.49 19.49 15.15
C PRO A 808 1.15 18.82 13.81
N GLY A 809 0.97 17.50 13.82
CA GLY A 809 0.50 16.72 12.67
C GLY A 809 0.99 15.27 12.72
N GLY A 810 0.65 14.47 11.71
CA GLY A 810 1.03 13.05 11.65
C GLY A 810 2.54 12.75 11.69
N VAL A 811 3.38 13.74 11.32
CA VAL A 811 4.85 13.64 11.38
C VAL A 811 5.46 14.67 12.32
N ASP A 812 4.80 14.91 13.46
CA ASP A 812 5.25 15.86 14.47
C ASP A 812 6.70 15.59 14.90
N GLN A 813 7.52 16.64 14.83
CA GLN A 813 8.94 16.65 15.19
C GLN A 813 9.17 16.56 16.71
N ASN A 814 8.16 16.91 17.50
CA ASN A 814 8.16 16.71 18.93
C ASN A 814 7.50 15.37 19.25
N LEU A 815 8.31 14.30 19.22
CA LEU A 815 7.85 12.93 19.42
C LEU A 815 7.05 12.72 20.73
N LEU A 816 7.35 13.49 21.79
CA LEU A 816 6.64 13.39 23.05
C LEU A 816 5.15 13.78 22.95
N ARG A 817 4.76 14.55 21.92
CA ARG A 817 3.35 14.91 21.65
C ARG A 817 2.57 13.78 20.96
N LEU A 818 3.25 12.85 20.29
CA LEU A 818 2.60 11.80 19.49
C LEU A 818 2.04 10.65 20.32
N GLY A 819 2.48 10.48 21.57
CA GLY A 819 1.89 9.50 22.48
C GLY A 819 2.20 8.03 22.12
N HIS A 820 3.38 7.75 21.57
CA HIS A 820 3.84 6.40 21.25
C HIS A 820 3.62 5.39 22.38
N HIS A 821 2.98 4.27 22.05
CA HIS A 821 2.54 3.24 23.00
C HIS A 821 2.98 1.81 22.62
N ARG A 822 3.42 1.58 21.38
CA ARG A 822 3.85 0.25 20.88
C ARG A 822 5.36 0.10 20.79
N VAL A 823 6.13 1.20 20.81
CA VAL A 823 7.59 1.15 20.90
C VAL A 823 8.08 0.36 22.11
N GLU A 824 9.23 -0.30 21.96
CA GLU A 824 9.86 -1.03 23.06
C GLU A 824 10.48 -0.06 24.06
N ARG A 825 10.02 -0.10 25.31
CA ARG A 825 10.45 0.78 26.40
C ARG A 825 11.34 0.04 27.41
N PRO A 826 12.32 0.70 28.06
CA PRO A 826 12.57 2.15 28.04
C PRO A 826 13.20 2.66 26.73
N LEU A 827 12.80 3.85 26.26
CA LEU A 827 13.30 4.43 25.02
C LEU A 827 13.53 5.94 25.18
N TYR A 828 14.72 6.46 24.85
CA TYR A 828 14.93 7.90 24.79
C TYR A 828 14.28 8.48 23.51
N PRO A 829 13.55 9.61 23.59
CA PRO A 829 13.39 10.52 24.73
C PRO A 829 12.20 10.24 25.66
N PHE A 830 11.39 9.20 25.42
CA PHE A 830 10.15 8.95 26.18
C PHE A 830 10.35 8.54 27.63
N ASP A 831 11.42 7.81 27.94
CA ASP A 831 11.71 7.22 29.25
C ASP A 831 13.11 7.60 29.75
N GLU A 832 13.52 8.86 29.56
CA GLU A 832 14.87 9.31 29.91
C GLU A 832 15.24 9.01 31.38
N ASP A 833 14.32 9.30 32.31
CA ASP A 833 14.51 9.09 33.75
C ASP A 833 14.77 7.62 34.12
N ALA A 834 14.32 6.66 33.29
CA ALA A 834 14.53 5.24 33.52
C ALA A 834 16.02 4.86 33.46
N TYR A 835 16.83 5.66 32.78
CA TYR A 835 18.27 5.44 32.62
C TYR A 835 19.13 6.12 33.69
N ASP A 836 18.56 7.02 34.50
CA ASP A 836 19.32 7.81 35.49
C ASP A 836 19.64 7.04 36.79
N THR A 837 19.00 5.89 37.02
CA THR A 837 19.09 5.12 38.28
C THR A 837 19.86 3.78 38.17
N GLY A 838 20.46 3.47 37.01
CA GLY A 838 21.05 2.14 36.71
C GLY A 838 22.34 2.14 35.87
N ALA A 839 22.67 0.99 35.27
CA ALA A 839 23.91 0.73 34.52
C ALA A 839 23.89 1.19 33.04
N GLY A 840 22.89 1.97 32.61
CA GLY A 840 22.63 2.28 31.20
C GLY A 840 21.99 1.11 30.43
N PRO A 841 21.72 1.26 29.12
CA PRO A 841 21.17 0.20 28.28
C PRO A 841 22.21 -0.89 28.00
N ASP A 842 21.73 -2.10 27.70
CA ASP A 842 22.59 -3.16 27.17
C ASP A 842 22.95 -2.85 25.71
N LEU A 843 24.22 -2.56 25.46
CA LEU A 843 24.77 -2.25 24.14
C LEU A 843 25.74 -3.35 23.67
N THR A 844 25.61 -4.56 24.21
CA THR A 844 26.41 -5.72 23.81
C THR A 844 26.04 -6.14 22.39
N ALA A 845 27.04 -6.39 21.54
CA ALA A 845 26.79 -6.85 20.18
C ALA A 845 26.26 -8.29 20.16
N ILE A 846 25.19 -8.51 19.39
CA ILE A 846 24.74 -9.85 19.04
C ILE A 846 25.45 -10.28 17.77
N GLN A 847 26.22 -11.36 17.86
CA GLN A 847 26.86 -11.96 16.70
C GLN A 847 25.83 -12.72 15.86
N LEU A 848 25.56 -12.24 14.65
CA LEU A 848 24.75 -12.95 13.67
C LEU A 848 25.69 -13.83 12.84
N VAL A 849 25.65 -15.14 13.09
CA VAL A 849 26.52 -16.14 12.46
C VAL A 849 26.31 -16.14 10.95
N PRO A 850 27.37 -16.30 10.13
CA PRO A 850 27.24 -16.46 8.69
C PRO A 850 26.23 -17.54 8.33
N LEU A 851 25.32 -17.22 7.42
CA LEU A 851 24.32 -18.15 6.93
C LEU A 851 24.99 -19.13 5.96
N ALA A 852 25.28 -20.33 6.44
CA ALA A 852 25.89 -21.42 5.67
C ALA A 852 24.90 -22.04 4.68
#